data_AF-A0A4R7TCK0-F1
#
_entry.id   AF-A0A4R7TCK0-F1
#
_cell.length_a   1.000
_cell.length_b   1.000
_cell.length_c   1.000
_cell.angle_alpha   90.00
_cell.angle_beta   90.00
_cell.angle_gamma   90.00
#
_symmetry.space_group_name_H-M   'P 1'
#
loop_
_entity.id
_entity.type
_entity.pdbx_description
1 polymer ?
#
loop_
_entity_poly.entity_id
_entity_poly.type
_entity_poly.pdbx_seq_one_letter_code
_entity_poly.pdbx_strand_id
1 'polypeptide(L)'
;MTIPRSAAILALVSGTALAGTGLSAAAVHSPALRSTTLQAVGASLPFTILEAENAATNGSKLGPSYAQGTLPAEASNRQAVTLTSGQYVEFNAPGTTNAINVAYSVPDGRSGTLSVYVNGQKLSQSLAVTSKYSFVDTAWIAGSRTHKLYDHARLQLGQTVGAGAKIRLQVDGENTAGPYTIDDGEFENVAGAAGQPGGSISITDRGADPTGSNDSTGAIQSAIDSARGSGGTVWIPAGRFRVGGTINPDGVTLRGAGRWYSTLLSSHLIDRPNGGGNVKLYDFAVIGEVTERHDESPDNFVNGSLGPNSVVSGLWLQHLKVGLWLTGNNDNLVVENNRFYDLTADGLNLNGTAYNVQVRNNFLRNTGDDALAMWSLHAADRSSTFANNTIVQPTLANGIAIYGGTDLTVRDNLVSDTNALGGGIAISNQSFGSPFYPLAGTITVSGNTLVRTGAMNPNWGQNHPHGAIRVDAYDTAINAAVRFTNNRVVASPWSAYQFVDGGGAGRAVQNVTVDGGSIEGAGTVAFQAETTGSASVSNVSASGIGRAGVYNCAYPSGSFALNRGSGNSGWDSTWSGCNWVEPGGGSTTPPTGNLAAGRPVTATSSVQSYVASNTVDGNANSYWESANNSWPQSLTVDLGSSQSVKRLVLKLPPSTAWGTRTQTIAVLGSVDGSSYSQLAGAAGRTFDPGSGNTATITLPSAVNTRYVRLTFTANTGWPAGQLSEYEVYAN
;
A
#
# COMPACT_ATOMS: atom_id res chain seq x y z
N MET A 1 -40.05 -32.32 -20.59
CA MET A 1 -39.07 -33.42 -20.53
C MET A 1 -38.43 -33.37 -19.15
N THR A 2 -38.88 -34.25 -18.28
CA THR A 2 -38.62 -34.31 -16.83
C THR A 2 -37.43 -35.23 -16.57
N ILE A 3 -36.41 -34.75 -15.85
CA ILE A 3 -35.26 -35.54 -15.37
C ILE A 3 -35.01 -35.12 -13.90
N PRO A 4 -34.69 -36.06 -12.97
CA PRO A 4 -35.20 -36.02 -11.61
C PRO A 4 -34.24 -35.42 -10.57
N ARG A 5 -34.84 -34.91 -9.50
CA ARG A 5 -34.18 -34.57 -8.22
C ARG A 5 -33.79 -35.85 -7.49
N SER A 6 -32.51 -35.99 -7.16
CA SER A 6 -32.04 -37.02 -6.21
C SER A 6 -31.79 -36.35 -4.86
N ALA A 7 -32.51 -36.81 -3.84
CA ALA A 7 -32.31 -36.49 -2.44
C ALA A 7 -31.10 -37.26 -1.89
N ALA A 8 -30.18 -36.57 -1.24
CA ALA A 8 -29.13 -37.18 -0.43
C ALA A 8 -29.48 -36.99 1.05
N ILE A 9 -29.49 -38.11 1.77
CA ILE A 9 -29.84 -38.27 3.17
C ILE A 9 -28.74 -37.67 4.06
N LEU A 10 -29.17 -36.87 5.04
CA LEU A 10 -28.35 -36.25 6.07
C LEU A 10 -27.93 -37.31 7.11
N ALA A 11 -26.65 -37.62 7.21
CA ALA A 11 -26.08 -38.35 8.34
C ALA A 11 -25.43 -37.36 9.31
N LEU A 12 -26.04 -37.17 10.48
CA LEU A 12 -25.42 -36.45 11.59
C LEU A 12 -24.25 -37.28 12.13
N VAL A 13 -23.04 -36.73 12.04
CA VAL A 13 -21.89 -37.18 12.84
C VAL A 13 -21.44 -36.00 13.68
N SER A 14 -21.66 -36.15 14.99
CA SER A 14 -21.18 -35.26 16.04
C SER A 14 -19.65 -35.32 16.09
N GLY A 15 -18.97 -34.34 15.49
CA GLY A 15 -17.51 -34.19 15.53
C GLY A 15 -17.11 -33.01 16.39
N THR A 16 -16.41 -33.30 17.48
CA THR A 16 -15.81 -32.37 18.44
C THR A 16 -15.00 -31.26 17.77
N ALA A 17 -15.25 -30.01 18.17
CA ALA A 17 -14.49 -28.84 17.76
C ALA A 17 -13.05 -28.92 18.27
N LEU A 18 -12.11 -29.17 17.36
CA LEU A 18 -10.69 -28.88 17.56
C LEU A 18 -10.46 -27.43 17.12
N ALA A 19 -10.13 -26.57 18.08
CA ALA A 19 -9.69 -25.21 17.84
C ALA A 19 -8.43 -25.24 16.95
N GLY A 20 -8.57 -24.86 15.69
CA GLY A 20 -7.44 -24.65 14.79
C GLY A 20 -6.66 -23.43 15.24
N THR A 21 -5.43 -23.63 15.70
CA THR A 21 -4.47 -22.56 15.95
C THR A 21 -4.10 -21.93 14.61
N GLY A 22 -4.69 -20.77 14.30
CA GLY A 22 -4.30 -19.97 13.14
C GLY A 22 -2.85 -19.51 13.26
N LEU A 23 -2.01 -19.90 12.32
CA LEU A 23 -0.66 -19.39 12.18
C LEU A 23 -0.75 -17.92 11.76
N SER A 24 -0.29 -17.03 12.63
CA SER A 24 -0.22 -15.59 12.40
C SER A 24 1.19 -15.23 11.95
N ALA A 25 1.34 -14.54 10.82
CA ALA A 25 2.61 -13.93 10.44
C ALA A 25 2.90 -12.75 11.39
N ALA A 26 4.03 -12.82 12.11
CA ALA A 26 4.49 -11.73 12.98
C ALA A 26 4.98 -10.54 12.16
N ALA A 27 4.80 -9.35 12.73
CA ALA A 27 4.79 -8.09 12.01
C ALA A 27 6.14 -7.34 12.01
N VAL A 28 6.50 -6.73 10.89
CA VAL A 28 7.73 -5.94 10.68
C VAL A 28 7.41 -4.44 10.73
N HIS A 29 8.18 -3.65 11.48
CA HIS A 29 8.02 -2.18 11.60
C HIS A 29 8.40 -1.43 10.31
N SER A 30 7.60 -0.41 9.93
CA SER A 30 7.87 0.50 8.80
C SER A 30 8.80 1.67 9.19
N PRO A 31 9.89 1.98 8.46
CA PRO A 31 10.72 3.16 8.72
C PRO A 31 10.36 4.35 7.81
N ALA A 32 10.67 5.56 8.30
CA ALA A 32 10.52 6.82 7.57
C ALA A 32 11.46 6.91 6.34
N LEU A 33 10.90 7.33 5.21
CA LEU A 33 11.59 7.54 3.94
C LEU A 33 12.62 8.69 4.05
N ARG A 34 13.88 8.46 3.64
CA ARG A 34 14.84 9.55 3.36
C ARG A 34 15.15 9.65 1.87
N SER A 35 15.09 10.90 1.41
CA SER A 35 15.31 11.36 0.05
C SER A 35 16.70 11.01 -0.48
N THR A 36 16.78 10.04 -1.37
CA THR A 36 17.48 10.27 -2.65
C THR A 36 16.62 11.22 -3.47
N THR A 37 17.12 11.82 -4.55
CA THR A 37 16.21 12.39 -5.55
C THR A 37 15.42 11.23 -6.18
N LEU A 38 14.45 10.70 -5.44
CA LEU A 38 13.38 9.86 -5.95
C LEU A 38 12.70 10.70 -7.01
N GLN A 39 12.61 10.17 -8.23
CA GLN A 39 11.53 10.58 -9.10
C GLN A 39 10.25 10.35 -8.29
N ALA A 40 9.43 11.38 -8.09
CA ALA A 40 8.16 11.22 -7.39
C ALA A 40 7.30 10.23 -8.19
N VAL A 41 7.11 9.02 -7.65
CA VAL A 41 6.27 7.96 -8.24
C VAL A 41 4.87 8.06 -7.62
N GLY A 42 3.85 7.80 -8.42
CA GLY A 42 2.45 7.97 -8.06
C GLY A 42 1.90 9.36 -8.41
N ALA A 43 0.75 9.67 -7.86
CA ALA A 43 0.04 10.92 -8.12
C ALA A 43 0.70 12.11 -7.41
N SER A 44 0.76 13.24 -8.10
CA SER A 44 1.02 14.55 -7.51
C SER A 44 -0.25 15.06 -6.84
N LEU A 45 -0.26 15.03 -5.50
CA LEU A 45 -1.44 15.32 -4.68
C LEU A 45 -1.31 16.68 -3.97
N PRO A 46 -2.42 17.44 -3.83
CA PRO A 46 -2.42 18.71 -3.10
C PRO A 46 -2.53 18.53 -1.57
N PHE A 47 -2.43 17.29 -1.08
CA PHE A 47 -2.52 16.94 0.34
C PHE A 47 -1.36 16.03 0.74
N THR A 48 -1.10 15.94 2.03
CA THR A 48 -0.10 15.03 2.62
C THR A 48 -0.78 14.07 3.58
N ILE A 49 -0.46 12.78 3.48
CA ILE A 49 -0.94 11.72 4.38
C ILE A 49 0.01 11.63 5.58
N LEU A 50 -0.54 11.63 6.80
CA LEU A 50 0.19 11.36 8.03
C LEU A 50 -0.49 10.22 8.79
N GLU A 51 0.29 9.18 9.05
CA GLU A 51 -0.16 7.93 9.65
C GLU A 51 -0.37 8.08 11.16
N ALA A 52 -1.49 7.58 11.69
CA ALA A 52 -1.87 7.78 13.09
C ALA A 52 -0.90 7.09 14.06
N GLU A 53 -0.36 5.94 13.70
CA GLU A 53 0.63 5.20 14.50
C GLU A 53 1.95 5.94 14.65
N ASN A 54 2.22 6.94 13.81
CA ASN A 54 3.40 7.81 13.89
C ASN A 54 3.13 9.14 14.60
N ALA A 55 1.87 9.44 14.91
CA ALA A 55 1.46 10.65 15.61
C ALA A 55 1.53 10.50 17.15
N ALA A 56 1.46 11.63 17.86
CA ALA A 56 1.42 11.62 19.31
C ALA A 56 0.06 11.07 19.77
N THR A 57 0.04 10.08 20.65
CA THR A 57 -1.20 9.45 21.10
C THR A 57 -1.07 8.88 22.51
N ASN A 58 -2.18 8.85 23.23
CA ASN A 58 -2.39 8.07 24.46
C ASN A 58 -3.41 6.92 24.25
N GLY A 59 -3.73 6.61 22.99
CA GLY A 59 -4.50 5.46 22.54
C GLY A 59 -3.65 4.21 22.39
N SER A 60 -4.27 3.14 21.88
CA SER A 60 -3.62 1.85 21.67
C SER A 60 -3.24 1.68 20.20
N LYS A 61 -1.94 1.46 19.92
CA LYS A 61 -1.49 1.13 18.56
C LYS A 61 -1.89 -0.29 18.19
N LEU A 62 -2.35 -0.48 16.95
CA LEU A 62 -2.65 -1.74 16.33
C LEU A 62 -1.59 -2.10 15.28
N GLY A 63 -1.41 -3.40 15.05
CA GLY A 63 -0.55 -3.91 13.99
C GLY A 63 0.97 -3.74 14.22
N PRO A 64 1.79 -4.00 13.19
CA PRO A 64 1.37 -4.39 11.84
C PRO A 64 0.72 -5.77 11.78
N SER A 65 -0.10 -6.09 10.78
CA SER A 65 -0.54 -7.47 10.49
C SER A 65 -1.11 -7.56 9.07
N TYR A 66 -0.91 -8.71 8.41
CA TYR A 66 -1.44 -9.01 7.07
C TYR A 66 -2.59 -10.02 7.11
N ALA A 67 -3.10 -10.35 8.31
CA ALA A 67 -4.16 -11.33 8.46
C ALA A 67 -5.48 -10.81 7.83
N GLN A 68 -5.95 -11.48 6.78
CA GLN A 68 -7.16 -11.11 6.04
C GLN A 68 -8.38 -10.92 6.97
N GLY A 69 -9.11 -9.82 6.77
CA GLY A 69 -10.31 -9.47 7.53
C GLY A 69 -10.03 -8.89 8.92
N THR A 70 -8.82 -8.39 9.17
CA THR A 70 -8.48 -7.71 10.43
C THR A 70 -8.26 -6.22 10.21
N LEU A 71 -8.60 -5.39 11.20
CA LEU A 71 -8.39 -3.94 11.15
C LEU A 71 -6.94 -3.55 10.79
N PRO A 72 -5.88 -4.19 11.33
CA PRO A 72 -4.53 -3.89 10.87
C PRO A 72 -4.29 -4.25 9.41
N ALA A 73 -4.85 -5.34 8.88
CA ALA A 73 -4.61 -5.70 7.49
C ALA A 73 -5.18 -4.67 6.51
N GLU A 74 -6.29 -4.03 6.85
CA GLU A 74 -6.92 -3.00 6.01
C GLU A 74 -6.50 -1.56 6.33
N ALA A 75 -5.59 -1.35 7.30
CA ALA A 75 -5.02 -0.04 7.60
C ALA A 75 -3.82 0.30 6.70
N SER A 76 -3.61 1.58 6.37
CA SER A 76 -2.35 2.02 5.76
C SER A 76 -1.16 1.61 6.64
N ASN A 77 -0.04 1.23 6.02
CA ASN A 77 1.12 0.62 6.69
C ASN A 77 0.83 -0.63 7.53
N ARG A 78 -0.39 -1.14 7.46
CA ARG A 78 -0.94 -2.20 8.29
C ARG A 78 -1.09 -1.85 9.77
N GLN A 79 -1.10 -0.57 10.13
CA GLN A 79 -1.09 -0.09 11.50
C GLN A 79 -2.13 1.02 11.70
N ALA A 80 -2.63 1.16 12.91
CA ALA A 80 -3.62 2.19 13.25
C ALA A 80 -3.57 2.50 14.75
N VAL A 81 -4.38 3.43 15.22
CA VAL A 81 -4.53 3.76 16.64
C VAL A 81 -5.99 3.70 17.06
N THR A 82 -6.32 2.83 18.02
CA THR A 82 -7.65 2.76 18.62
C THR A 82 -7.75 3.68 19.84
N LEU A 83 -8.84 4.46 19.87
CA LEU A 83 -9.17 5.46 20.87
C LEU A 83 -10.49 5.09 21.57
N THR A 84 -10.48 5.23 22.88
CA THR A 84 -11.63 5.18 23.79
C THR A 84 -11.74 6.50 24.53
N SER A 85 -12.74 6.65 25.42
CA SER A 85 -13.02 7.92 26.10
C SER A 85 -11.77 8.52 26.76
N GLY A 86 -11.51 9.81 26.49
CA GLY A 86 -10.34 10.56 26.97
C GLY A 86 -9.06 10.33 26.18
N GLN A 87 -9.06 9.45 25.17
CA GLN A 87 -7.90 9.20 24.32
C GLN A 87 -7.92 10.04 23.04
N TYR A 88 -6.74 10.28 22.48
CA TYR A 88 -6.53 11.09 21.29
C TYR A 88 -5.40 10.57 20.40
N VAL A 89 -5.42 11.03 19.16
CA VAL A 89 -4.24 11.11 18.28
C VAL A 89 -4.04 12.57 17.84
N GLU A 90 -2.80 13.06 17.90
CA GLU A 90 -2.42 14.44 17.63
C GLU A 90 -1.34 14.50 16.55
N PHE A 91 -1.74 15.03 15.40
CA PHE A 91 -0.89 15.25 14.24
C PHE A 91 -0.29 16.65 14.27
N ASN A 92 0.91 16.79 13.72
CA ASN A 92 1.49 18.09 13.40
C ASN A 92 1.22 18.37 11.91
N ALA A 93 0.53 19.47 11.60
CA ALA A 93 0.22 19.85 10.22
C ALA A 93 1.52 19.88 9.37
N PRO A 94 1.57 19.20 8.22
CA PRO A 94 2.80 19.08 7.42
C PRO A 94 3.12 20.36 6.63
N GLY A 95 2.16 21.27 6.51
CA GLY A 95 2.24 22.50 5.73
C GLY A 95 1.10 23.44 6.10
N THR A 96 0.78 24.39 5.21
CA THR A 96 -0.47 25.13 5.30
C THR A 96 -1.64 24.16 5.19
N THR A 97 -2.62 24.27 6.07
CA THR A 97 -3.76 23.33 6.12
C THR A 97 -5.03 24.06 6.55
N ASN A 98 -6.14 23.77 5.87
CA ASN A 98 -7.46 24.26 6.26
C ASN A 98 -8.55 23.19 6.16
N ALA A 99 -8.20 21.98 5.71
CA ALA A 99 -9.10 20.83 5.67
C ALA A 99 -8.35 19.54 5.99
N ILE A 100 -9.08 18.59 6.55
CA ILE A 100 -8.62 17.23 6.81
C ILE A 100 -9.58 16.20 6.21
N ASN A 101 -9.06 15.07 5.78
CA ASN A 101 -9.82 13.85 5.49
C ASN A 101 -9.18 12.71 6.28
N VAL A 102 -9.96 11.92 6.99
CA VAL A 102 -9.47 10.95 7.98
C VAL A 102 -10.01 9.58 7.61
N ALA A 103 -9.12 8.60 7.49
CA ALA A 103 -9.49 7.20 7.39
C ALA A 103 -9.70 6.65 8.81
N TYR A 104 -10.87 6.09 9.06
CA TYR A 104 -11.27 5.62 10.38
C TYR A 104 -12.14 4.38 10.31
N SER A 105 -12.26 3.69 11.43
CA SER A 105 -13.22 2.61 11.65
C SER A 105 -13.91 2.81 13.00
N VAL A 106 -15.21 2.53 13.03
CA VAL A 106 -16.03 2.42 14.24
C VAL A 106 -16.78 1.08 14.17
N PRO A 107 -17.26 0.52 15.30
CA PRO A 107 -17.94 -0.78 15.28
C PRO A 107 -19.16 -0.76 14.36
N ASP A 108 -19.47 -1.92 13.79
CA ASP A 108 -20.63 -2.06 12.92
C ASP A 108 -21.95 -1.66 13.64
N GLY A 109 -22.86 -1.07 12.88
CA GLY A 109 -24.09 -0.42 13.34
C GLY A 109 -23.90 0.87 14.15
N ARG A 110 -22.69 1.43 14.27
CA ARG A 110 -22.43 2.66 15.05
C ARG A 110 -22.20 3.87 14.15
N SER A 111 -22.67 5.02 14.61
CA SER A 111 -22.41 6.32 14.01
C SER A 111 -22.41 7.40 15.08
N GLY A 112 -21.82 8.54 14.77
CA GLY A 112 -21.72 9.68 15.67
C GLY A 112 -20.67 10.66 15.19
N THR A 113 -19.95 11.25 16.14
CA THR A 113 -18.92 12.24 15.86
C THR A 113 -17.62 11.92 16.58
N LEU A 114 -16.52 12.51 16.10
CA LEU A 114 -15.22 12.56 16.76
C LEU A 114 -14.78 14.03 16.88
N SER A 115 -14.40 14.45 18.09
CA SER A 115 -14.03 15.83 18.35
C SER A 115 -12.70 16.18 17.70
N VAL A 116 -12.62 17.39 17.13
CA VAL A 116 -11.41 17.90 16.48
C VAL A 116 -10.93 19.14 17.23
N TYR A 117 -9.63 19.19 17.51
CA TYR A 117 -8.96 20.29 18.17
C TYR A 117 -7.85 20.84 17.30
N VAL A 118 -7.68 22.17 17.33
CA VAL A 118 -6.57 22.87 16.70
C VAL A 118 -5.81 23.65 17.76
N ASN A 119 -4.52 23.35 17.94
CA ASN A 119 -3.67 23.95 18.96
C ASN A 119 -4.28 23.91 20.38
N GLY A 120 -4.93 22.78 20.71
CA GLY A 120 -5.59 22.55 21.99
C GLY A 120 -6.96 23.22 22.14
N GLN A 121 -7.44 23.96 21.14
CA GLN A 121 -8.79 24.53 21.13
C GLN A 121 -9.75 23.63 20.38
N LYS A 122 -10.86 23.27 21.02
CA LYS A 122 -11.91 22.45 20.40
C LYS A 122 -12.61 23.25 19.31
N LEU A 123 -12.78 22.65 18.13
CA LEU A 123 -13.58 23.23 17.07
C LEU A 123 -15.08 23.07 17.37
N SER A 124 -15.90 24.00 16.89
CA SER A 124 -17.36 23.85 16.95
C SER A 124 -17.88 22.70 16.09
N GLN A 125 -17.16 22.37 15.02
CA GLN A 125 -17.44 21.26 14.14
C GLN A 125 -16.71 20.01 14.64
N SER A 126 -17.38 18.87 14.51
CA SER A 126 -16.77 17.56 14.75
C SER A 126 -16.74 16.76 13.45
N LEU A 127 -15.84 15.79 13.38
CA LEU A 127 -15.79 14.85 12.26
C LEU A 127 -16.98 13.88 12.38
N ALA A 128 -17.83 13.79 11.37
CA ALA A 128 -18.90 12.79 11.33
C ALA A 128 -18.30 11.42 11.04
N VAL A 129 -18.62 10.41 11.85
CA VAL A 129 -18.12 9.04 11.69
C VAL A 129 -19.27 8.04 11.68
N THR A 130 -19.15 6.99 10.90
CA THR A 130 -20.19 5.96 10.72
C THR A 130 -19.59 4.65 10.22
N SER A 131 -20.20 3.53 10.57
CA SER A 131 -19.92 2.23 9.95
C SER A 131 -20.82 1.93 8.75
N LYS A 132 -21.74 2.84 8.38
CA LYS A 132 -22.79 2.60 7.37
C LYS A 132 -22.23 2.08 6.02
N TYR A 133 -21.05 2.54 5.63
CA TYR A 133 -20.42 2.22 4.34
C TYR A 133 -19.26 1.23 4.47
N SER A 134 -19.13 0.63 5.65
CA SER A 134 -18.09 -0.34 6.03
C SER A 134 -18.68 -1.73 6.21
N PHE A 135 -17.82 -2.72 6.48
CA PHE A 135 -18.22 -4.11 6.78
C PHE A 135 -18.99 -4.78 5.64
N VAL A 136 -18.41 -4.76 4.44
CA VAL A 136 -19.02 -5.34 3.24
C VAL A 136 -18.73 -6.84 3.16
N ASP A 137 -19.78 -7.62 2.89
CA ASP A 137 -19.69 -9.06 2.60
C ASP A 137 -19.84 -9.34 1.10
N THR A 138 -18.94 -10.16 0.56
CA THR A 138 -19.00 -10.61 -0.85
C THR A 138 -18.84 -12.12 -0.94
N ALA A 139 -19.71 -12.87 -0.24
CA ALA A 139 -19.54 -14.32 -0.05
C ALA A 139 -19.55 -15.15 -1.36
N TRP A 140 -20.05 -14.59 -2.48
CA TRP A 140 -19.97 -15.24 -3.81
C TRP A 140 -18.58 -15.18 -4.43
N ILE A 141 -17.70 -14.30 -3.93
CA ILE A 141 -16.28 -14.26 -4.28
C ILE A 141 -15.57 -15.28 -3.39
N ALA A 142 -15.18 -16.41 -3.98
CA ALA A 142 -14.49 -17.48 -3.27
C ALA A 142 -13.28 -16.94 -2.49
N GLY A 143 -13.20 -17.29 -1.21
CA GLY A 143 -12.09 -16.89 -0.34
C GLY A 143 -12.18 -15.45 0.22
N SER A 144 -13.17 -14.66 -0.19
CA SER A 144 -13.43 -13.36 0.44
C SER A 144 -13.91 -13.54 1.89
N ARG A 145 -13.64 -12.52 2.71
CA ARG A 145 -14.15 -12.36 4.08
C ARG A 145 -14.86 -11.01 4.16
N THR A 146 -15.59 -10.76 5.24
CA THR A 146 -16.01 -9.39 5.56
C THR A 146 -14.80 -8.47 5.52
N HIS A 147 -14.91 -7.41 4.75
CA HIS A 147 -13.84 -6.45 4.48
C HIS A 147 -14.42 -5.04 4.53
N LYS A 148 -13.72 -4.04 3.97
CA LYS A 148 -14.20 -2.65 3.98
C LYS A 148 -14.32 -2.12 5.41
N LEU A 149 -13.33 -2.41 6.24
CA LEU A 149 -13.41 -2.13 7.67
C LEU A 149 -13.24 -0.65 8.01
N TYR A 150 -12.70 0.14 7.08
CA TYR A 150 -12.52 1.59 7.20
C TYR A 150 -13.47 2.37 6.30
N ASP A 151 -13.62 3.65 6.60
CA ASP A 151 -14.33 4.68 5.84
C ASP A 151 -13.57 6.01 5.93
N HIS A 152 -13.87 6.97 5.04
CA HIS A 152 -13.27 8.30 5.07
C HIS A 152 -14.27 9.41 5.42
N ALA A 153 -13.91 10.22 6.40
CA ALA A 153 -14.65 11.42 6.76
C ALA A 153 -13.80 12.67 6.54
N ARG A 154 -14.40 13.68 5.92
CA ARG A 154 -13.74 14.95 5.60
C ARG A 154 -14.33 16.14 6.35
N LEU A 155 -13.47 17.07 6.75
CA LEU A 155 -13.84 18.27 7.52
C LEU A 155 -13.00 19.47 7.10
N GLN A 156 -13.65 20.59 6.79
CA GLN A 156 -12.98 21.90 6.75
C GLN A 156 -12.84 22.44 8.17
N LEU A 157 -11.64 22.89 8.54
CA LEU A 157 -11.30 23.32 9.91
C LEU A 157 -11.94 24.67 10.28
N GLY A 158 -12.50 25.41 9.30
CA GLY A 158 -13.02 26.77 9.49
C GLY A 158 -11.94 27.83 9.70
N GLN A 159 -10.66 27.43 9.66
CA GLN A 159 -9.49 28.28 9.79
C GLN A 159 -8.33 27.69 8.99
N THR A 160 -7.35 28.51 8.63
CA THR A 160 -6.10 28.06 7.99
C THR A 160 -4.98 28.10 9.01
N VAL A 161 -4.28 26.98 9.17
CA VAL A 161 -3.12 26.83 10.06
C VAL A 161 -1.83 26.63 9.26
N GLY A 162 -0.69 26.96 9.87
CA GLY A 162 0.63 26.72 9.29
C GLY A 162 1.22 25.36 9.69
N ALA A 163 2.37 25.03 9.11
CA ALA A 163 3.13 23.83 9.44
C ALA A 163 3.44 23.75 10.95
N GLY A 164 3.34 22.55 11.52
CA GLY A 164 3.56 22.30 12.95
C GLY A 164 2.38 22.61 13.86
N ALA A 165 1.29 23.19 13.34
CA ALA A 165 0.05 23.33 14.11
C ALA A 165 -0.47 21.95 14.54
N LYS A 166 -0.93 21.85 15.79
CA LYS A 166 -1.41 20.58 16.36
C LYS A 166 -2.86 20.38 15.97
N ILE A 167 -3.14 19.33 15.22
CA ILE A 167 -4.50 18.91 14.86
C ILE A 167 -4.76 17.58 15.56
N ARG A 168 -5.67 17.59 16.52
CA ARG A 168 -5.95 16.44 17.38
C ARG A 168 -7.37 15.92 17.15
N LEU A 169 -7.47 14.61 16.98
CA LEU A 169 -8.73 13.87 17.02
C LEU A 169 -8.86 13.24 18.41
N GLN A 170 -9.92 13.54 19.14
CA GLN A 170 -10.08 13.14 20.54
C GLN A 170 -11.49 12.61 20.82
N VAL A 171 -11.58 11.56 21.63
CA VAL A 171 -12.85 10.98 22.08
C VAL A 171 -13.28 11.66 23.37
N ASP A 172 -14.11 12.69 23.24
CA ASP A 172 -14.75 13.39 24.35
C ASP A 172 -16.07 12.71 24.78
N GLY A 173 -16.72 13.23 25.83
CA GLY A 173 -17.90 12.59 26.43
C GLY A 173 -19.11 12.47 25.49
N GLU A 174 -19.24 13.36 24.50
CA GLU A 174 -20.29 13.30 23.48
C GLU A 174 -19.99 12.33 22.33
N ASN A 175 -18.76 11.82 22.24
CA ASN A 175 -18.32 10.95 21.15
C ASN A 175 -18.68 9.50 21.50
N THR A 176 -19.83 9.03 21.01
CA THR A 176 -20.46 7.76 21.40
C THR A 176 -20.32 6.62 20.38
N ALA A 177 -19.68 6.85 19.24
CA ALA A 177 -19.55 5.86 18.17
C ALA A 177 -18.49 4.79 18.43
N GLY A 178 -17.66 4.95 19.47
CA GLY A 178 -16.43 4.17 19.63
C GLY A 178 -16.57 2.69 20.05
N PRO A 179 -15.44 1.97 20.16
CA PRO A 179 -14.06 2.49 20.01
C PRO A 179 -13.76 3.03 18.61
N TYR A 180 -12.93 4.06 18.52
CA TYR A 180 -12.59 4.74 17.27
C TYR A 180 -11.20 4.29 16.84
N THR A 181 -11.07 3.59 15.72
CA THR A 181 -9.75 3.25 15.15
C THR A 181 -9.41 4.27 14.07
N ILE A 182 -8.32 5.01 14.26
CA ILE A 182 -7.82 6.00 13.32
C ILE A 182 -6.64 5.40 12.58
N ASP A 183 -6.72 5.35 11.26
CA ASP A 183 -5.66 4.86 10.37
C ASP A 183 -4.67 6.01 10.09
N ASP A 184 -5.15 7.10 9.49
CA ASP A 184 -4.35 8.27 9.15
C ASP A 184 -5.20 9.52 8.92
N GLY A 185 -4.51 10.64 8.70
CA GLY A 185 -5.11 11.89 8.24
C GLY A 185 -4.44 12.44 6.98
N GLU A 186 -5.26 12.91 6.05
CA GLU A 186 -4.88 13.70 4.89
C GLU A 186 -5.04 15.20 5.22
N PHE A 187 -3.98 15.98 5.03
CA PHE A 187 -3.95 17.40 5.37
C PHE A 187 -3.81 18.24 4.09
N GLU A 188 -4.80 19.10 3.82
CA GLU A 188 -4.90 19.87 2.57
C GLU A 188 -5.06 21.37 2.84
N ASN A 189 -4.45 22.19 1.98
CA ASN A 189 -4.79 23.60 1.83
C ASN A 189 -5.76 23.76 0.64
N VAL A 190 -7.05 23.67 0.92
CA VAL A 190 -8.10 23.76 -0.08
C VAL A 190 -8.27 25.23 -0.50
N ALA A 191 -8.17 25.51 -1.80
CA ALA A 191 -8.46 26.84 -2.33
C ALA A 191 -9.91 27.24 -2.04
N GLY A 192 -10.20 28.54 -1.99
CA GLY A 192 -11.59 29.02 -1.88
C GLY A 192 -12.47 28.53 -3.04
N ALA A 193 -13.78 28.46 -2.81
CA ALA A 193 -14.73 28.03 -3.84
C ALA A 193 -14.60 28.90 -5.10
N ALA A 194 -14.51 28.26 -6.27
CA ALA A 194 -14.43 28.97 -7.54
C ALA A 194 -15.74 29.71 -7.86
N GLY A 195 -15.64 30.84 -8.57
CA GLY A 195 -16.80 31.57 -9.08
C GLY A 195 -17.35 30.99 -10.38
N GLN A 196 -18.61 31.29 -10.68
CA GLN A 196 -19.28 30.87 -11.91
C GLN A 196 -18.55 31.41 -13.16
N PRO A 197 -18.14 30.54 -14.11
CA PRO A 197 -17.56 30.98 -15.38
C PRO A 197 -18.54 31.83 -16.20
N GLY A 198 -18.04 32.88 -16.85
CA GLY A 198 -18.85 33.73 -17.73
C GLY A 198 -19.51 32.93 -18.85
N GLY A 199 -20.80 33.18 -19.11
CA GLY A 199 -21.57 32.48 -20.15
C GLY A 199 -21.99 31.04 -19.81
N SER A 200 -21.69 30.56 -18.59
CA SER A 200 -22.17 29.26 -18.11
C SER A 200 -23.62 29.33 -17.59
N ILE A 201 -24.29 28.18 -17.61
CA ILE A 201 -25.68 28.04 -17.13
C ILE A 201 -25.65 27.38 -15.76
N SER A 202 -26.07 28.10 -14.72
CA SER A 202 -26.14 27.53 -13.36
C SER A 202 -27.30 26.55 -13.23
N ILE A 203 -27.06 25.42 -12.55
CA ILE A 203 -28.14 24.46 -12.25
C ILE A 203 -29.20 25.05 -11.30
N THR A 204 -28.83 26.00 -10.44
CA THR A 204 -29.77 26.69 -9.53
C THR A 204 -30.71 27.63 -10.27
N ASP A 205 -30.26 28.21 -11.40
CA ASP A 205 -31.12 29.03 -12.26
C ASP A 205 -32.19 28.17 -12.96
N ARG A 206 -32.00 26.84 -12.94
CA ARG A 206 -32.94 25.83 -13.44
C ARG A 206 -33.73 25.14 -12.33
N GLY A 207 -33.62 25.62 -11.09
CA GLY A 207 -34.37 25.12 -9.94
C GLY A 207 -33.72 23.96 -9.19
N ALA A 208 -32.42 23.67 -9.41
CA ALA A 208 -31.71 22.69 -8.58
C ALA A 208 -31.65 23.17 -7.12
N ASP A 209 -31.87 22.25 -6.18
CA ASP A 209 -31.92 22.53 -4.75
C ASP A 209 -30.52 22.31 -4.11
N PRO A 210 -29.83 23.38 -3.68
CA PRO A 210 -28.49 23.29 -3.12
C PRO A 210 -28.44 22.74 -1.68
N THR A 211 -29.59 22.49 -1.07
CA THR A 211 -29.68 21.83 0.26
C THR A 211 -29.61 20.31 0.15
N GLY A 212 -29.96 19.76 -1.01
CA GLY A 212 -30.03 18.33 -1.27
C GLY A 212 -31.32 17.69 -0.76
N SER A 213 -32.30 18.49 -0.34
CA SER A 213 -33.59 17.99 0.15
C SER A 213 -34.46 17.47 -1.01
N ASN A 214 -34.53 18.23 -2.09
CA ASN A 214 -35.30 17.91 -3.29
C ASN A 214 -34.41 17.37 -4.42
N ASP A 215 -35.00 16.54 -5.28
CA ASP A 215 -34.32 16.01 -6.46
C ASP A 215 -34.02 17.12 -7.48
N SER A 216 -32.76 17.18 -7.90
CA SER A 216 -32.21 18.16 -8.84
C SER A 216 -31.96 17.56 -10.23
N THR A 217 -32.28 16.28 -10.47
CA THR A 217 -32.04 15.59 -11.74
C THR A 217 -32.59 16.37 -12.95
N GLY A 218 -33.87 16.77 -12.90
CA GLY A 218 -34.50 17.52 -14.00
C GLY A 218 -33.90 18.90 -14.24
N ALA A 219 -33.52 19.61 -13.16
CA ALA A 219 -32.88 20.93 -13.25
C ALA A 219 -31.50 20.84 -13.89
N ILE A 220 -30.71 19.84 -13.51
CA ILE A 220 -29.39 19.58 -14.09
C ILE A 220 -29.53 19.22 -15.57
N GLN A 221 -30.44 18.30 -15.92
CA GLN A 221 -30.67 17.93 -17.31
C GLN A 221 -31.11 19.12 -18.16
N SER A 222 -32.01 19.98 -17.64
CA SER A 222 -32.43 21.20 -18.31
C SER A 222 -31.24 22.15 -18.57
N ALA A 223 -30.35 22.32 -17.60
CA ALA A 223 -29.15 23.15 -17.76
C ALA A 223 -28.24 22.58 -18.85
N ILE A 224 -28.04 21.25 -18.86
CA ILE A 224 -27.28 20.55 -19.90
C ILE A 224 -27.91 20.76 -21.27
N ASP A 225 -29.21 20.56 -21.42
CA ASP A 225 -29.91 20.69 -22.70
C ASP A 225 -29.79 22.11 -23.27
N SER A 226 -29.72 23.13 -22.41
CA SER A 226 -29.53 24.51 -22.84
C SER A 226 -28.08 24.89 -23.13
N ALA A 227 -27.12 24.19 -22.54
CA ALA A 227 -25.70 24.35 -22.87
C ALA A 227 -25.32 23.56 -24.13
N ARG A 228 -26.16 22.60 -24.55
CA ARG A 228 -25.95 21.74 -25.70
C ARG A 228 -26.06 22.55 -27.01
N GLY A 229 -25.02 22.47 -27.85
CA GLY A 229 -24.96 23.15 -29.16
C GLY A 229 -23.56 23.67 -29.51
N SER A 230 -22.99 24.53 -28.66
CA SER A 230 -21.65 25.14 -28.86
C SER A 230 -20.57 24.56 -27.95
N GLY A 231 -20.84 23.49 -27.20
CA GLY A 231 -19.91 22.98 -26.18
C GLY A 231 -19.96 23.74 -24.86
N GLY A 232 -21.14 24.30 -24.51
CA GLY A 232 -21.31 25.21 -23.38
C GLY A 232 -20.99 24.60 -22.01
N THR A 233 -20.87 25.47 -20.99
CA THR A 233 -20.59 25.06 -19.61
C THR A 233 -21.86 25.13 -18.76
N VAL A 234 -22.16 24.03 -18.06
CA VAL A 234 -23.10 23.95 -16.95
C VAL A 234 -22.32 24.15 -15.65
N TRP A 235 -22.76 25.11 -14.84
CA TRP A 235 -22.15 25.44 -13.57
C TRP A 235 -22.89 24.79 -12.41
N ILE A 236 -22.14 24.11 -11.55
CA ILE A 236 -22.62 23.52 -10.29
C ILE A 236 -22.06 24.40 -9.16
N PRO A 237 -22.87 25.29 -8.55
CA PRO A 237 -22.38 26.15 -7.47
C PRO A 237 -22.03 25.32 -6.21
N ALA A 238 -21.48 25.98 -5.18
CA ALA A 238 -21.31 25.35 -3.88
C ALA A 238 -22.68 24.93 -3.31
N GLY A 239 -22.77 23.70 -2.80
CA GLY A 239 -24.02 23.11 -2.34
C GLY A 239 -24.01 21.58 -2.45
N ARG A 240 -25.09 20.98 -1.95
CA ARG A 240 -25.35 19.54 -2.05
C ARG A 240 -26.61 19.36 -2.89
N PHE A 241 -26.55 18.58 -3.95
CA PHE A 241 -27.66 18.45 -4.90
C PHE A 241 -28.01 16.97 -5.01
N ARG A 242 -29.21 16.59 -4.58
CA ARG A 242 -29.69 15.21 -4.75
C ARG A 242 -29.97 14.95 -6.22
N VAL A 243 -29.47 13.84 -6.74
CA VAL A 243 -29.71 13.42 -8.13
C VAL A 243 -30.20 11.96 -8.09
N GLY A 244 -31.52 11.81 -8.09
CA GLY A 244 -32.19 10.51 -7.97
C GLY A 244 -32.30 9.70 -9.26
N GLY A 245 -31.99 10.30 -10.41
CA GLY A 245 -31.95 9.61 -11.71
C GLY A 245 -30.66 9.89 -12.48
N THR A 246 -30.62 9.50 -13.75
CA THR A 246 -29.44 9.66 -14.60
C THR A 246 -29.49 10.94 -15.43
N ILE A 247 -28.33 11.46 -15.82
CA ILE A 247 -28.18 12.61 -16.74
C ILE A 247 -27.44 12.21 -18.03
N ASN A 248 -27.69 12.94 -19.11
CA ASN A 248 -26.95 12.83 -20.37
C ASN A 248 -26.09 14.09 -20.61
N PRO A 249 -24.77 14.03 -20.34
CA PRO A 249 -23.87 15.17 -20.41
C PRO A 249 -23.21 15.37 -21.79
N ASP A 250 -23.72 14.77 -22.86
CA ASP A 250 -23.09 14.85 -24.19
C ASP A 250 -22.87 16.29 -24.66
N GLY A 251 -21.65 16.52 -25.17
CA GLY A 251 -21.26 17.77 -25.81
C GLY A 251 -21.23 18.98 -24.89
N VAL A 252 -21.13 18.81 -23.57
CA VAL A 252 -21.06 19.92 -22.61
C VAL A 252 -19.95 19.74 -21.58
N THR A 253 -19.61 20.86 -20.93
CA THR A 253 -18.78 20.86 -19.72
C THR A 253 -19.67 20.98 -18.49
N LEU A 254 -19.59 20.07 -17.52
CA LEU A 254 -20.11 20.25 -16.16
C LEU A 254 -18.94 20.66 -15.27
N ARG A 255 -19.02 21.84 -14.65
CA ARG A 255 -17.97 22.36 -13.77
C ARG A 255 -18.52 22.78 -12.42
N GLY A 256 -17.91 22.29 -11.35
CA GLY A 256 -18.20 22.69 -9.98
C GLY A 256 -17.31 23.80 -9.46
N ALA A 257 -17.63 24.28 -8.26
CA ALA A 257 -16.85 25.26 -7.51
C ALA A 257 -15.61 24.67 -6.81
N GLY A 258 -15.33 23.39 -7.02
CA GLY A 258 -14.30 22.60 -6.33
C GLY A 258 -14.91 21.40 -5.61
N ARG A 259 -14.20 20.28 -5.58
CA ARG A 259 -14.64 18.99 -5.01
C ARG A 259 -15.01 19.02 -3.51
N TRP A 260 -14.59 20.06 -2.80
CA TRP A 260 -14.96 20.30 -1.40
C TRP A 260 -16.26 21.11 -1.24
N TYR A 261 -16.75 21.73 -2.31
CA TYR A 261 -17.83 22.72 -2.27
C TYR A 261 -19.08 22.27 -3.02
N SER A 262 -18.92 21.72 -4.23
CA SER A 262 -20.03 21.27 -5.08
C SER A 262 -20.17 19.76 -4.98
N THR A 263 -21.28 19.27 -4.44
CA THR A 263 -21.52 17.83 -4.25
C THR A 263 -22.82 17.41 -4.92
N LEU A 264 -22.76 16.44 -5.83
CA LEU A 264 -23.91 15.69 -6.30
C LEU A 264 -24.08 14.45 -5.41
N LEU A 265 -25.27 14.26 -4.84
CA LEU A 265 -25.62 13.09 -4.04
C LEU A 265 -26.33 12.10 -4.95
N SER A 266 -25.60 11.10 -5.42
CA SER A 266 -26.10 10.12 -6.41
C SER A 266 -25.33 8.81 -6.30
N SER A 267 -26.07 7.71 -6.35
CA SER A 267 -25.50 6.36 -6.50
C SER A 267 -25.50 5.88 -7.96
N HIS A 268 -26.07 6.64 -8.90
CA HIS A 268 -26.30 6.22 -10.29
C HIS A 268 -26.46 7.44 -11.19
N LEU A 269 -25.35 8.08 -11.57
CA LEU A 269 -25.39 9.40 -12.20
C LEU A 269 -25.45 9.35 -13.74
N ILE A 270 -24.60 8.55 -14.37
CA ILE A 270 -24.53 8.42 -15.83
C ILE A 270 -24.59 6.94 -16.17
N ASP A 271 -25.58 6.55 -16.97
CA ASP A 271 -25.73 5.15 -17.42
C ASP A 271 -26.21 5.08 -18.87
N ARG A 272 -25.34 4.59 -19.74
CA ARG A 272 -25.62 4.46 -21.17
C ARG A 272 -24.59 3.58 -21.89
N PRO A 273 -25.00 2.77 -22.88
CA PRO A 273 -24.09 1.88 -23.61
C PRO A 273 -23.12 2.63 -24.53
N ASN A 274 -23.53 3.79 -25.07
CA ASN A 274 -22.70 4.65 -25.92
C ASN A 274 -23.00 6.13 -25.63
N GLY A 275 -22.03 7.00 -25.88
CA GLY A 275 -22.15 8.46 -25.71
C GLY A 275 -21.74 9.23 -26.97
N GLY A 276 -22.30 10.43 -27.16
CA GLY A 276 -21.92 11.37 -28.23
C GLY A 276 -20.53 11.98 -28.04
N GLY A 277 -19.96 11.90 -26.83
CA GLY A 277 -18.60 12.32 -26.54
C GLY A 277 -18.47 13.81 -26.25
N ASN A 278 -17.22 14.28 -26.18
CA ASN A 278 -16.87 15.65 -25.78
C ASN A 278 -17.49 16.06 -24.43
N VAL A 279 -17.67 15.10 -23.52
CA VAL A 279 -18.13 15.33 -22.16
C VAL A 279 -16.96 15.81 -21.33
N LYS A 280 -17.12 16.88 -20.56
CA LYS A 280 -16.07 17.35 -19.65
C LYS A 280 -16.62 17.53 -18.25
N LEU A 281 -16.14 16.73 -17.29
CA LEU A 281 -16.59 16.76 -15.90
C LEU A 281 -15.45 17.30 -15.03
N TYR A 282 -15.66 18.44 -14.37
CA TYR A 282 -14.61 19.15 -13.62
C TYR A 282 -15.04 19.58 -12.22
N ASP A 283 -14.18 19.35 -11.23
CA ASP A 283 -14.17 20.12 -9.97
C ASP A 283 -15.45 20.02 -9.10
N PHE A 284 -16.07 18.85 -9.01
CA PHE A 284 -17.15 18.56 -8.06
C PHE A 284 -16.99 17.19 -7.39
N ALA A 285 -17.80 16.90 -6.39
CA ALA A 285 -17.91 15.60 -5.76
C ALA A 285 -19.16 14.85 -6.23
N VAL A 286 -19.06 13.54 -6.34
CA VAL A 286 -20.20 12.61 -6.40
C VAL A 286 -20.08 11.68 -5.21
N ILE A 287 -21.05 11.75 -4.31
CA ILE A 287 -21.09 10.92 -3.10
C ILE A 287 -22.39 10.14 -3.13
N GLY A 288 -22.28 8.81 -3.21
CA GLY A 288 -23.41 7.91 -3.21
C GLY A 288 -23.84 7.51 -1.81
N GLU A 289 -24.72 6.51 -1.77
CA GLU A 289 -25.23 5.90 -0.54
C GLU A 289 -25.11 4.37 -0.60
N VAL A 290 -24.15 3.85 -1.39
CA VAL A 290 -23.96 2.42 -1.61
C VAL A 290 -23.26 1.80 -0.40
N THR A 291 -23.87 0.77 0.19
CA THR A 291 -23.38 0.08 1.41
C THR A 291 -23.05 -1.39 1.18
N GLU A 292 -23.30 -1.91 -0.02
CA GLU A 292 -23.07 -3.29 -0.38
C GLU A 292 -22.50 -3.37 -1.80
N ARG A 293 -22.01 -4.55 -2.19
CA ARG A 293 -21.68 -4.83 -3.57
C ARG A 293 -22.79 -5.67 -4.17
N HIS A 294 -23.57 -5.10 -5.08
CA HIS A 294 -24.52 -5.86 -5.89
C HIS A 294 -24.07 -5.80 -7.35
N ASP A 295 -23.46 -6.89 -7.84
CA ASP A 295 -22.76 -6.89 -9.13
C ASP A 295 -23.68 -6.54 -10.31
N GLU A 296 -24.94 -6.96 -10.26
CA GLU A 296 -25.96 -6.71 -11.30
C GLU A 296 -26.50 -5.27 -11.29
N SER A 297 -26.30 -4.51 -10.21
CA SER A 297 -26.79 -3.13 -10.10
C SER A 297 -25.80 -2.12 -10.69
N PRO A 298 -26.24 -1.12 -11.47
CA PRO A 298 -25.38 -0.09 -12.04
C PRO A 298 -25.11 1.05 -11.04
N ASP A 299 -24.87 0.73 -9.76
CA ASP A 299 -24.69 1.70 -8.66
C ASP A 299 -23.33 2.43 -8.72
N ASN A 300 -23.06 3.07 -9.86
CA ASN A 300 -21.78 3.63 -10.24
C ASN A 300 -21.92 5.14 -10.48
N PHE A 301 -20.80 5.86 -10.46
CA PHE A 301 -20.81 7.25 -10.97
C PHE A 301 -20.98 7.27 -12.49
N VAL A 302 -20.18 6.48 -13.22
CA VAL A 302 -20.37 6.23 -14.66
C VAL A 302 -20.52 4.74 -14.90
N ASN A 303 -21.60 4.36 -15.57
CA ASN A 303 -21.86 3.03 -16.10
C ASN A 303 -21.97 3.10 -17.63
N GLY A 304 -21.06 2.44 -18.33
CA GLY A 304 -21.00 2.44 -19.79
C GLY A 304 -20.12 3.53 -20.38
N SER A 305 -20.66 4.46 -21.17
CA SER A 305 -19.85 5.31 -22.05
C SER A 305 -19.98 6.80 -21.77
N LEU A 306 -18.86 7.53 -21.77
CA LEU A 306 -18.81 8.99 -21.88
C LEU A 306 -18.70 9.47 -23.33
N GLY A 307 -18.55 8.57 -24.30
CA GLY A 307 -18.26 8.91 -25.69
C GLY A 307 -16.79 9.34 -25.89
N PRO A 308 -16.37 9.52 -27.16
CA PRO A 308 -15.00 9.85 -27.49
C PRO A 308 -14.59 11.27 -27.04
N ASN A 309 -13.29 11.47 -26.80
CA ASN A 309 -12.67 12.76 -26.47
C ASN A 309 -13.27 13.44 -25.22
N SER A 310 -13.71 12.63 -24.27
CA SER A 310 -14.25 13.08 -22.99
C SER A 310 -13.14 13.23 -21.94
N VAL A 311 -13.41 14.01 -20.88
CA VAL A 311 -12.49 14.27 -19.78
C VAL A 311 -13.23 14.20 -18.45
N VAL A 312 -12.64 13.52 -17.47
CA VAL A 312 -13.08 13.49 -16.08
C VAL A 312 -11.91 13.95 -15.21
N SER A 313 -12.02 15.12 -14.59
CA SER A 313 -10.93 15.65 -13.81
C SER A 313 -11.30 16.40 -12.56
N GLY A 314 -10.46 16.25 -11.55
CA GLY A 314 -10.57 17.00 -10.31
C GLY A 314 -11.76 16.58 -9.44
N LEU A 315 -12.34 15.40 -9.67
CA LEU A 315 -13.51 14.93 -8.94
C LEU A 315 -13.15 14.26 -7.61
N TRP A 316 -14.14 14.21 -6.72
CA TRP A 316 -14.16 13.34 -5.54
C TRP A 316 -15.29 12.33 -5.71
N LEU A 317 -15.00 11.04 -5.71
CA LEU A 317 -15.95 9.96 -5.90
C LEU A 317 -15.95 9.08 -4.65
N GLN A 318 -17.10 8.89 -4.02
CA GLN A 318 -17.20 8.16 -2.76
C GLN A 318 -18.54 7.44 -2.58
N HIS A 319 -18.54 6.31 -1.86
CA HIS A 319 -19.74 5.54 -1.51
C HIS A 319 -20.57 5.11 -2.73
N LEU A 320 -19.88 4.63 -3.76
CA LEU A 320 -20.46 4.01 -4.95
C LEU A 320 -20.03 2.53 -5.00
N LYS A 321 -20.61 1.74 -5.90
CA LYS A 321 -20.09 0.41 -6.22
C LYS A 321 -18.78 0.54 -7.00
N VAL A 322 -18.85 1.16 -8.18
CA VAL A 322 -17.68 1.47 -9.02
C VAL A 322 -17.66 2.97 -9.32
N GLY A 323 -16.47 3.56 -9.37
CA GLY A 323 -16.33 4.95 -9.80
C GLY A 323 -16.71 5.06 -11.28
N LEU A 324 -15.94 4.40 -12.14
CA LEU A 324 -16.21 4.36 -13.58
C LEU A 324 -16.14 2.92 -14.10
N TRP A 325 -17.29 2.33 -14.40
CA TRP A 325 -17.39 1.05 -15.12
C TRP A 325 -17.59 1.35 -16.60
N LEU A 326 -16.51 1.33 -17.37
CA LEU A 326 -16.48 1.86 -18.74
C LEU A 326 -16.63 0.75 -19.78
N THR A 327 -17.66 0.85 -20.61
CA THR A 327 -17.90 -0.01 -21.78
C THR A 327 -18.28 0.86 -22.97
N GLY A 328 -18.22 0.32 -24.19
CA GLY A 328 -18.59 1.05 -25.40
C GLY A 328 -17.56 2.13 -25.79
N ASN A 329 -18.02 3.15 -26.53
CA ASN A 329 -17.13 4.09 -27.20
C ASN A 329 -16.49 5.15 -26.28
N ASN A 330 -15.37 4.83 -25.61
CA ASN A 330 -14.64 5.77 -24.74
C ASN A 330 -13.28 6.24 -25.33
N ASP A 331 -13.16 6.27 -26.65
CA ASP A 331 -11.90 6.58 -27.34
C ASP A 331 -11.29 7.92 -26.88
N ASN A 332 -9.99 7.91 -26.58
CA ASN A 332 -9.23 9.09 -26.13
C ASN A 332 -9.75 9.73 -24.82
N LEU A 333 -10.52 9.01 -24.01
CA LEU A 333 -10.95 9.48 -22.69
C LEU A 333 -9.73 9.77 -21.80
N VAL A 334 -9.77 10.90 -21.09
CA VAL A 334 -8.80 11.25 -20.04
C VAL A 334 -9.49 11.25 -18.68
N VAL A 335 -8.98 10.47 -17.73
CA VAL A 335 -9.42 10.46 -16.33
C VAL A 335 -8.25 10.87 -15.44
N GLU A 336 -8.26 12.10 -14.91
CA GLU A 336 -7.11 12.64 -14.22
C GLU A 336 -7.38 13.51 -12.98
N ASN A 337 -6.47 13.50 -12.00
CA ASN A 337 -6.56 14.35 -10.81
C ASN A 337 -7.80 14.09 -9.93
N ASN A 338 -8.40 12.91 -10.04
CA ASN A 338 -9.58 12.52 -9.25
C ASN A 338 -9.17 11.81 -7.96
N ARG A 339 -10.10 11.76 -7.00
CA ARG A 339 -9.99 10.97 -5.79
C ARG A 339 -11.13 9.97 -5.70
N PHE A 340 -10.81 8.71 -5.48
CA PHE A 340 -11.74 7.60 -5.32
C PHE A 340 -11.61 7.06 -3.90
N TYR A 341 -12.67 7.15 -3.12
CA TYR A 341 -12.72 6.68 -1.75
C TYR A 341 -13.87 5.71 -1.57
N ASP A 342 -13.66 4.68 -0.75
CA ASP A 342 -14.76 3.92 -0.16
C ASP A 342 -15.75 3.33 -1.17
N LEU A 343 -15.24 2.75 -2.27
CA LEU A 343 -16.07 2.08 -3.29
C LEU A 343 -16.22 0.58 -3.04
N THR A 344 -17.42 -0.01 -3.17
CA THR A 344 -17.67 -1.42 -2.78
C THR A 344 -17.15 -2.45 -3.79
N ALA A 345 -16.69 -2.03 -4.96
CA ALA A 345 -15.95 -2.81 -5.95
C ALA A 345 -14.77 -1.97 -6.51
N ASP A 346 -14.53 -2.02 -7.83
CA ASP A 346 -13.42 -1.36 -8.49
C ASP A 346 -13.43 0.19 -8.35
N GLY A 347 -12.25 0.79 -8.45
CA GLY A 347 -12.13 2.23 -8.68
C GLY A 347 -12.60 2.63 -10.07
N LEU A 348 -11.93 2.09 -11.07
CA LEU A 348 -12.23 2.26 -12.47
C LEU A 348 -11.90 0.99 -13.24
N ASN A 349 -12.81 0.56 -14.11
CA ASN A 349 -12.63 -0.59 -14.98
C ASN A 349 -12.86 -0.18 -16.45
N LEU A 350 -11.85 -0.40 -17.30
CA LEU A 350 -12.00 -0.39 -18.75
C LEU A 350 -12.45 -1.79 -19.18
N ASN A 351 -13.76 -2.01 -19.23
CA ASN A 351 -14.34 -3.31 -19.54
C ASN A 351 -14.59 -3.44 -21.05
N GLY A 352 -13.49 -3.54 -21.77
CA GLY A 352 -13.46 -3.77 -23.21
C GLY A 352 -13.68 -2.51 -24.03
N THR A 353 -13.37 -2.62 -25.33
CA THR A 353 -13.52 -1.58 -26.37
C THR A 353 -12.69 -0.30 -26.17
N ALA A 354 -12.03 -0.10 -25.02
CA ALA A 354 -11.32 1.14 -24.75
C ALA A 354 -10.15 1.33 -25.73
N TYR A 355 -10.04 2.52 -26.31
CA TYR A 355 -8.96 2.86 -27.23
C TYR A 355 -8.28 4.16 -26.80
N ASN A 356 -6.97 4.09 -26.54
CA ASN A 356 -6.16 5.25 -26.17
C ASN A 356 -6.69 6.01 -24.93
N VAL A 357 -7.27 5.29 -23.96
CA VAL A 357 -7.74 5.88 -22.70
C VAL A 357 -6.54 6.17 -21.79
N GLN A 358 -6.55 7.34 -21.16
CA GLN A 358 -5.47 7.82 -20.29
C GLN A 358 -6.02 8.01 -18.87
N VAL A 359 -5.67 7.10 -17.94
CA VAL A 359 -6.02 7.24 -16.52
C VAL A 359 -4.77 7.60 -15.74
N ARG A 360 -4.70 8.85 -15.26
CA ARG A 360 -3.47 9.37 -14.68
C ARG A 360 -3.62 10.32 -13.51
N ASN A 361 -2.62 10.35 -12.62
CA ASN A 361 -2.60 11.30 -11.51
C ASN A 361 -3.84 11.24 -10.60
N ASN A 362 -4.43 10.05 -10.44
CA ASN A 362 -5.57 9.82 -9.55
C ASN A 362 -5.09 9.24 -8.21
N PHE A 363 -5.85 9.51 -7.15
CA PHE A 363 -5.70 8.86 -5.85
C PHE A 363 -6.86 7.91 -5.61
N LEU A 364 -6.57 6.67 -5.25
CA LEU A 364 -7.58 5.66 -4.97
C LEU A 364 -7.29 5.02 -3.63
N ARG A 365 -8.32 4.93 -2.79
CA ARG A 365 -8.19 4.34 -1.47
C ARG A 365 -9.44 3.60 -1.03
N ASN A 366 -9.24 2.45 -0.39
CA ASN A 366 -10.31 1.62 0.15
C ASN A 366 -11.30 1.21 -0.95
N THR A 367 -10.81 0.63 -2.05
CA THR A 367 -11.65 0.00 -3.09
C THR A 367 -11.97 -1.43 -2.70
N GLY A 368 -13.18 -1.90 -3.03
CA GLY A 368 -13.70 -3.22 -2.68
C GLY A 368 -13.31 -4.34 -3.64
N ASP A 369 -12.51 -4.02 -4.65
CA ASP A 369 -11.90 -4.92 -5.63
C ASP A 369 -10.70 -4.19 -6.27
N ASP A 370 -10.29 -4.59 -7.47
CA ASP A 370 -9.26 -3.97 -8.28
C ASP A 370 -9.38 -2.45 -8.32
N ALA A 371 -8.38 -1.73 -7.79
CA ALA A 371 -8.48 -0.27 -7.76
C ALA A 371 -8.52 0.31 -9.19
N LEU A 372 -7.67 -0.21 -10.09
CA LEU A 372 -7.73 0.09 -11.52
C LEU A 372 -7.66 -1.22 -12.33
N ALA A 373 -8.62 -1.43 -13.22
CA ALA A 373 -8.68 -2.62 -14.06
C ALA A 373 -8.82 -2.27 -15.56
N MET A 374 -8.17 -3.06 -16.41
CA MET A 374 -8.56 -3.23 -17.80
C MET A 374 -8.99 -4.67 -18.00
N TRP A 375 -10.24 -4.88 -18.39
CA TRP A 375 -10.79 -6.19 -18.67
C TRP A 375 -11.27 -6.24 -20.10
N SER A 376 -10.47 -6.86 -20.97
CA SER A 376 -10.73 -6.95 -22.41
C SER A 376 -11.78 -8.00 -22.77
N LEU A 377 -12.96 -7.85 -22.17
CA LEU A 377 -14.18 -8.60 -22.44
C LEU A 377 -14.95 -7.92 -23.58
N HIS A 378 -15.59 -8.71 -24.43
CA HIS A 378 -16.36 -8.28 -25.62
C HIS A 378 -15.52 -7.67 -26.75
N ALA A 379 -14.45 -6.92 -26.44
CA ALA A 379 -13.44 -6.46 -27.38
C ALA A 379 -12.13 -6.12 -26.63
N ALA A 380 -11.00 -6.17 -27.33
CA ALA A 380 -9.72 -5.77 -26.76
C ALA A 380 -9.67 -4.28 -26.40
N ASP A 381 -9.20 -3.98 -25.19
CA ASP A 381 -8.67 -2.67 -24.85
C ASP A 381 -7.33 -2.48 -25.56
N ARG A 382 -7.06 -1.27 -26.05
CA ARG A 382 -5.95 -1.00 -26.96
C ARG A 382 -5.30 0.34 -26.69
N SER A 383 -3.97 0.36 -26.62
CA SER A 383 -3.19 1.59 -26.50
C SER A 383 -3.52 2.45 -25.26
N SER A 384 -4.19 1.87 -24.27
CA SER A 384 -4.62 2.56 -23.05
C SER A 384 -3.53 2.54 -21.99
N THR A 385 -3.52 3.55 -21.13
CA THR A 385 -2.44 3.78 -20.16
C THR A 385 -2.98 4.10 -18.76
N PHE A 386 -2.43 3.41 -17.76
CA PHE A 386 -2.53 3.78 -16.35
C PHE A 386 -1.19 4.36 -15.88
N ALA A 387 -1.17 5.66 -15.59
CA ALA A 387 0.08 6.38 -15.29
C ALA A 387 0.03 7.27 -14.05
N ASN A 388 1.08 7.27 -13.22
CA ASN A 388 1.20 8.25 -12.13
C ASN A 388 0.01 8.22 -11.16
N ASN A 389 -0.62 7.07 -10.91
CA ASN A 389 -1.70 6.95 -9.91
C ASN A 389 -1.13 6.51 -8.57
N THR A 390 -1.77 6.92 -7.47
CA THR A 390 -1.47 6.41 -6.12
C THR A 390 -2.66 5.61 -5.62
N ILE A 391 -2.42 4.35 -5.25
CA ILE A 391 -3.41 3.38 -4.78
C ILE A 391 -3.00 2.91 -3.39
N VAL A 392 -3.93 2.93 -2.43
CA VAL A 392 -3.73 2.46 -1.07
C VAL A 392 -4.90 1.58 -0.67
N GLN A 393 -4.63 0.37 -0.14
CA GLN A 393 -5.66 -0.47 0.46
C GLN A 393 -6.85 -0.81 -0.46
N PRO A 394 -6.65 -1.49 -1.62
CA PRO A 394 -7.71 -2.33 -2.16
C PRO A 394 -7.97 -3.48 -1.16
N THR A 395 -9.21 -3.61 -0.68
CA THR A 395 -9.55 -4.52 0.42
C THR A 395 -9.56 -5.99 0.01
N LEU A 396 -9.66 -6.25 -1.30
CA LEU A 396 -9.40 -7.53 -1.95
C LEU A 396 -8.90 -7.29 -3.38
N ALA A 397 -8.42 -8.36 -4.04
CA ALA A 397 -7.87 -8.31 -5.40
C ALA A 397 -6.64 -7.39 -5.50
N ASN A 398 -6.48 -6.66 -6.62
CA ASN A 398 -5.22 -6.02 -7.00
C ASN A 398 -5.24 -4.50 -6.82
N GLY A 399 -4.06 -3.89 -6.77
CA GLY A 399 -3.97 -2.46 -7.02
C GLY A 399 -4.29 -2.15 -8.48
N ILE A 400 -3.56 -2.80 -9.40
CA ILE A 400 -3.78 -2.67 -10.84
C ILE A 400 -3.91 -4.05 -11.46
N ALA A 401 -4.94 -4.27 -12.27
CA ALA A 401 -5.12 -5.50 -13.02
C ALA A 401 -5.29 -5.26 -14.53
N ILE A 402 -4.56 -6.02 -15.34
CA ILE A 402 -4.67 -6.05 -16.79
C ILE A 402 -5.08 -7.47 -17.19
N TYR A 403 -6.35 -7.65 -17.53
CA TYR A 403 -6.92 -8.90 -18.02
C TYR A 403 -7.09 -8.82 -19.54
N GLY A 404 -6.10 -9.35 -20.25
CA GLY A 404 -6.07 -9.30 -21.72
C GLY A 404 -5.73 -7.93 -22.31
N GLY A 405 -6.03 -7.76 -23.60
CA GLY A 405 -5.85 -6.49 -24.34
C GLY A 405 -4.50 -6.35 -25.04
N THR A 406 -4.31 -5.23 -25.76
CA THR A 406 -3.21 -5.04 -26.71
C THR A 406 -2.50 -3.71 -26.52
N ASP A 407 -1.17 -3.72 -26.51
CA ASP A 407 -0.34 -2.50 -26.48
C ASP A 407 -0.65 -1.57 -25.29
N LEU A 408 -0.76 -2.16 -24.09
CA LEU A 408 -1.17 -1.48 -22.87
C LEU A 408 0.04 -1.02 -22.03
N THR A 409 -0.13 0.07 -21.29
CA THR A 409 0.93 0.64 -20.45
C THR A 409 0.48 0.86 -19.00
N VAL A 410 1.29 0.38 -18.05
CA VAL A 410 1.14 0.64 -16.60
C VAL A 410 2.45 1.25 -16.10
N ARG A 411 2.48 2.56 -15.83
CA ARG A 411 3.73 3.24 -15.50
C ARG A 411 3.69 4.23 -14.35
N ASP A 412 4.79 4.34 -13.63
CA ASP A 412 5.02 5.37 -12.61
C ASP A 412 3.92 5.40 -11.52
N ASN A 413 3.23 4.30 -11.26
CA ASN A 413 2.19 4.21 -10.23
C ASN A 413 2.80 3.83 -8.88
N LEU A 414 2.22 4.36 -7.79
CA LEU A 414 2.48 3.92 -6.43
C LEU A 414 1.31 3.06 -5.96
N VAL A 415 1.56 1.80 -5.61
CA VAL A 415 0.55 0.90 -5.06
C VAL A 415 1.02 0.42 -3.70
N SER A 416 0.20 0.61 -2.68
CA SER A 416 0.53 0.23 -1.32
C SER A 416 -0.57 -0.62 -0.70
N ASP A 417 -0.14 -1.56 0.12
CA ASP A 417 -0.98 -2.25 1.08
C ASP A 417 -2.16 -3.04 0.47
N THR A 418 -1.90 -3.99 -0.41
CA THR A 418 -2.94 -4.85 -1.02
C THR A 418 -3.30 -6.06 -0.16
N ASN A 419 -4.48 -6.66 -0.38
CA ASN A 419 -4.97 -7.76 0.44
C ASN A 419 -5.13 -9.07 -0.37
N ALA A 420 -5.76 -10.07 0.25
CA ALA A 420 -5.98 -11.40 -0.34
C ALA A 420 -6.70 -11.33 -1.70
N LEU A 421 -6.57 -12.40 -2.48
CA LEU A 421 -7.12 -12.55 -3.84
C LEU A 421 -6.43 -11.73 -4.93
N GLY A 422 -5.43 -10.89 -4.59
CA GLY A 422 -4.58 -10.23 -5.58
C GLY A 422 -3.25 -9.77 -5.02
N GLY A 423 -2.60 -8.86 -5.74
CA GLY A 423 -1.30 -8.29 -5.40
C GLY A 423 -1.20 -6.82 -5.82
N GLY A 424 0.01 -6.30 -5.99
CA GLY A 424 0.20 -4.93 -6.46
C GLY A 424 -0.26 -4.75 -7.90
N ILE A 425 0.36 -5.49 -8.82
CA ILE A 425 0.05 -5.47 -10.25
C ILE A 425 -0.17 -6.90 -10.76
N ALA A 426 -1.28 -7.15 -11.44
CA ALA A 426 -1.55 -8.39 -12.15
C ALA A 426 -1.60 -8.17 -13.67
N ILE A 427 -0.82 -8.94 -14.42
CA ILE A 427 -0.87 -9.03 -15.89
C ILE A 427 -1.35 -10.44 -16.24
N SER A 428 -2.59 -10.56 -16.69
CA SER A 428 -3.30 -11.83 -16.64
C SER A 428 -4.08 -12.13 -17.91
N ASN A 429 -4.17 -13.42 -18.23
CA ASN A 429 -5.07 -14.00 -19.22
C ASN A 429 -6.26 -14.72 -18.55
N GLN A 430 -6.62 -14.33 -17.32
CA GLN A 430 -7.84 -14.76 -16.66
C GLN A 430 -9.04 -14.05 -17.29
N SER A 431 -9.95 -14.84 -17.84
CA SER A 431 -11.02 -14.35 -18.72
C SER A 431 -12.24 -13.86 -17.96
N PHE A 432 -12.66 -14.58 -16.91
CA PHE A 432 -13.90 -14.40 -16.13
C PHE A 432 -15.22 -14.44 -16.93
N GLY A 433 -15.17 -14.27 -18.25
CA GLY A 433 -16.31 -14.23 -19.15
C GLY A 433 -15.89 -14.39 -20.62
N SER A 434 -16.85 -14.35 -21.53
CA SER A 434 -16.64 -14.55 -22.98
C SER A 434 -17.54 -13.61 -23.82
N PRO A 435 -17.10 -13.17 -25.02
CA PRO A 435 -15.78 -13.39 -25.60
C PRO A 435 -14.71 -12.55 -24.90
N PHE A 436 -13.54 -13.16 -24.65
CA PHE A 436 -12.38 -12.53 -24.02
C PHE A 436 -11.24 -12.42 -25.02
N TYR A 437 -10.48 -11.32 -24.95
CA TYR A 437 -9.35 -11.05 -25.83
C TYR A 437 -8.04 -11.10 -25.03
N PRO A 438 -7.29 -12.23 -25.10
CA PRO A 438 -6.04 -12.39 -24.38
C PRO A 438 -5.00 -11.33 -24.71
N LEU A 439 -3.98 -11.24 -23.85
CA LEU A 439 -2.87 -10.31 -24.01
C LEU A 439 -2.24 -10.48 -25.40
N ALA A 440 -2.05 -9.35 -26.09
CA ALA A 440 -1.40 -9.28 -27.40
C ALA A 440 -0.50 -8.04 -27.50
N GLY A 441 0.33 -7.98 -28.55
CA GLY A 441 1.26 -6.87 -28.75
C GLY A 441 2.30 -6.77 -27.63
N THR A 442 2.51 -5.56 -27.10
CA THR A 442 3.41 -5.30 -25.96
C THR A 442 2.66 -4.75 -24.75
N ILE A 443 2.78 -5.41 -23.61
CA ILE A 443 2.36 -4.89 -22.32
C ILE A 443 3.58 -4.30 -21.62
N THR A 444 3.55 -2.98 -21.37
CA THR A 444 4.67 -2.24 -20.76
C THR A 444 4.34 -1.91 -19.31
N VAL A 445 5.18 -2.36 -18.38
CA VAL A 445 5.03 -2.10 -16.94
C VAL A 445 6.31 -1.44 -16.43
N SER A 446 6.32 -0.12 -16.24
CA SER A 446 7.57 0.62 -16.02
C SER A 446 7.54 1.63 -14.86
N GLY A 447 8.61 1.72 -14.07
CA GLY A 447 8.76 2.77 -13.06
C GLY A 447 7.77 2.71 -11.89
N ASN A 448 7.00 1.63 -11.74
CA ASN A 448 6.03 1.51 -10.66
C ASN A 448 6.74 1.20 -9.33
N THR A 449 6.20 1.72 -8.22
CA THR A 449 6.62 1.39 -6.87
C THR A 449 5.50 0.65 -6.13
N LEU A 450 5.80 -0.53 -5.62
CA LEU A 450 4.86 -1.40 -4.93
C LEU A 450 5.33 -1.62 -3.49
N VAL A 451 4.56 -1.15 -2.51
CA VAL A 451 4.93 -1.19 -1.10
C VAL A 451 3.99 -2.10 -0.33
N ARG A 452 4.51 -3.15 0.31
CA ARG A 452 3.73 -4.11 1.10
C ARG A 452 2.56 -4.71 0.33
N THR A 453 2.79 -5.05 -0.94
CA THR A 453 1.79 -5.66 -1.82
C THR A 453 2.04 -7.15 -2.05
N GLY A 454 0.98 -7.88 -2.37
CA GLY A 454 0.94 -9.34 -2.37
C GLY A 454 0.32 -9.87 -1.07
N ALA A 455 -0.32 -11.03 -1.14
CA ALA A 455 -1.06 -11.62 -0.03
C ALA A 455 -1.24 -13.12 -0.21
N MET A 456 -1.55 -13.83 0.87
CA MET A 456 -1.95 -15.24 0.77
C MET A 456 -3.28 -15.32 0.02
N ASN A 457 -3.39 -16.22 -0.96
CA ASN A 457 -4.66 -16.54 -1.61
C ASN A 457 -5.33 -17.69 -0.83
N PRO A 458 -6.45 -17.45 -0.12
CA PRO A 458 -7.11 -18.48 0.67
C PRO A 458 -7.68 -19.63 -0.16
N ASN A 459 -7.85 -19.46 -1.47
CA ASN A 459 -8.40 -20.49 -2.36
C ASN A 459 -7.35 -21.49 -2.85
N TRP A 460 -6.08 -21.11 -2.91
CA TRP A 460 -5.03 -21.92 -3.51
C TRP A 460 -4.34 -22.85 -2.50
N GLY A 461 -5.00 -23.16 -1.39
CA GLY A 461 -4.41 -23.88 -0.26
C GLY A 461 -3.38 -23.05 0.52
N GLN A 462 -2.80 -23.61 1.59
CA GLN A 462 -1.89 -22.87 2.48
C GLN A 462 -0.50 -22.55 1.87
N ASN A 463 -0.33 -22.72 0.55
CA ASN A 463 0.98 -22.85 -0.09
C ASN A 463 1.18 -22.01 -1.36
N HIS A 464 0.28 -21.09 -1.70
CA HIS A 464 0.34 -20.35 -2.97
C HIS A 464 -0.12 -18.89 -2.81
N PRO A 465 0.70 -18.01 -2.22
CA PRO A 465 0.42 -16.58 -2.14
C PRO A 465 0.60 -15.90 -3.49
N HIS A 466 -0.05 -14.75 -3.63
CA HIS A 466 0.21 -13.80 -4.68
C HIS A 466 1.42 -12.93 -4.36
N GLY A 467 2.30 -12.76 -5.36
CA GLY A 467 3.41 -11.81 -5.27
C GLY A 467 2.98 -10.35 -5.46
N ALA A 468 3.92 -9.43 -5.29
CA ALA A 468 3.71 -8.01 -5.56
C ALA A 468 3.37 -7.75 -7.04
N ILE A 469 4.03 -8.45 -7.97
CA ILE A 469 3.77 -8.41 -9.41
C ILE A 469 3.51 -9.84 -9.89
N ARG A 470 2.37 -10.08 -10.53
CA ARG A 470 1.99 -11.40 -11.08
C ARG A 470 1.83 -11.35 -12.58
N VAL A 471 2.40 -12.33 -13.29
CA VAL A 471 2.08 -12.65 -14.68
C VAL A 471 1.38 -14.00 -14.71
N ASP A 472 0.14 -14.01 -15.18
CA ASP A 472 -0.77 -15.14 -14.99
C ASP A 472 -1.38 -15.66 -16.30
N ALA A 473 -0.97 -16.85 -16.71
CA ALA A 473 -1.50 -17.54 -17.89
C ALA A 473 -2.80 -18.31 -17.60
N TYR A 474 -3.72 -17.74 -16.80
CA TYR A 474 -4.82 -18.44 -16.15
C TYR A 474 -5.74 -19.25 -17.07
N ASP A 475 -6.33 -18.66 -18.12
CA ASP A 475 -7.21 -19.38 -19.06
C ASP A 475 -6.52 -19.68 -20.39
N THR A 476 -5.53 -18.87 -20.77
CA THR A 476 -4.77 -19.00 -22.01
C THR A 476 -3.29 -18.67 -21.80
N ALA A 477 -2.41 -19.34 -22.53
CA ALA A 477 -0.97 -19.09 -22.48
C ALA A 477 -0.62 -17.64 -22.86
N ILE A 478 0.42 -17.08 -22.25
CA ILE A 478 0.89 -15.73 -22.55
C ILE A 478 2.01 -15.80 -23.59
N ASN A 479 1.71 -15.27 -24.78
CA ASN A 479 2.68 -15.11 -25.87
C ASN A 479 2.97 -13.64 -26.21
N ALA A 480 2.21 -12.69 -25.67
CA ALA A 480 2.49 -11.26 -25.82
C ALA A 480 3.84 -10.90 -25.19
N ALA A 481 4.46 -9.82 -25.68
CA ALA A 481 5.64 -9.29 -25.03
C ALA A 481 5.24 -8.58 -23.74
N VAL A 482 5.70 -9.07 -22.58
CA VAL A 482 5.46 -8.40 -21.29
C VAL A 482 6.79 -7.85 -20.79
N ARG A 483 6.90 -6.51 -20.70
CA ARG A 483 8.14 -5.81 -20.39
C ARG A 483 8.03 -5.07 -19.07
N PHE A 484 8.75 -5.54 -18.06
CA PHE A 484 8.95 -4.87 -16.79
C PHE A 484 10.25 -4.07 -16.84
N THR A 485 10.19 -2.76 -16.60
CA THR A 485 11.40 -1.91 -16.53
C THR A 485 11.43 -1.03 -15.30
N ASN A 486 12.54 -1.02 -14.56
CA ASN A 486 12.75 -0.11 -13.42
C ASN A 486 11.62 -0.11 -12.37
N ASN A 487 10.94 -1.24 -12.15
CA ASN A 487 9.94 -1.33 -11.08
C ASN A 487 10.63 -1.55 -9.73
N ARG A 488 10.04 -1.01 -8.67
CA ARG A 488 10.55 -1.10 -7.31
C ARG A 488 9.53 -1.82 -6.43
N VAL A 489 9.93 -2.92 -5.82
CA VAL A 489 9.10 -3.68 -4.86
C VAL A 489 9.72 -3.52 -3.48
N VAL A 490 8.93 -3.09 -2.50
CA VAL A 490 9.38 -2.81 -1.13
C VAL A 490 8.50 -3.57 -0.15
N ALA A 491 9.12 -4.32 0.76
CA ALA A 491 8.47 -5.01 1.87
C ALA A 491 7.26 -5.87 1.48
N SER A 492 7.32 -6.54 0.31
CA SER A 492 6.26 -7.48 -0.06
C SER A 492 6.20 -8.59 1.01
N PRO A 493 5.04 -8.86 1.63
CA PRO A 493 4.92 -9.89 2.66
C PRO A 493 5.24 -11.30 2.14
N TRP A 494 5.19 -11.50 0.81
CA TRP A 494 5.45 -12.77 0.14
C TRP A 494 6.56 -12.60 -0.90
N SER A 495 6.28 -12.91 -2.17
CA SER A 495 7.24 -12.82 -3.27
C SER A 495 7.14 -11.49 -4.01
N ALA A 496 8.23 -11.07 -4.66
CA ALA A 496 8.21 -9.87 -5.48
C ALA A 496 7.57 -10.12 -6.86
N TYR A 497 8.20 -10.95 -7.68
CA TYR A 497 7.67 -11.35 -8.98
C TYR A 497 7.13 -12.77 -8.95
N GLN A 498 5.95 -12.97 -9.52
CA GLN A 498 5.29 -14.27 -9.65
C GLN A 498 4.98 -14.58 -11.11
N PHE A 499 5.33 -15.78 -11.57
CA PHE A 499 4.96 -16.33 -12.88
C PHE A 499 4.13 -17.60 -12.65
N VAL A 500 2.86 -17.57 -13.03
CA VAL A 500 1.90 -18.61 -12.63
C VAL A 500 0.89 -18.91 -13.74
N ASP A 501 0.31 -20.10 -13.71
CA ASP A 501 -0.99 -20.39 -14.31
C ASP A 501 -1.95 -20.62 -13.14
N GLY A 502 -2.68 -19.58 -12.76
CA GLY A 502 -3.59 -19.62 -11.61
C GLY A 502 -4.77 -20.57 -11.81
N GLY A 503 -5.05 -20.99 -13.05
CA GLY A 503 -6.04 -22.02 -13.36
C GLY A 503 -5.51 -23.45 -13.22
N GLY A 504 -4.20 -23.62 -13.02
CA GLY A 504 -3.57 -24.90 -12.70
C GLY A 504 -3.42 -25.88 -13.87
N ALA A 505 -3.61 -25.47 -15.12
CA ALA A 505 -3.47 -26.36 -16.27
C ALA A 505 -2.02 -26.43 -16.81
N GLY A 506 -1.09 -25.64 -16.28
CA GLY A 506 0.31 -25.59 -16.69
C GLY A 506 0.58 -24.77 -17.95
N ARG A 507 -0.29 -23.82 -18.28
CA ARG A 507 -0.17 -22.93 -19.44
C ARG A 507 1.05 -22.04 -19.31
N ALA A 508 1.79 -21.92 -20.41
CA ALA A 508 3.08 -21.27 -20.37
C ALA A 508 2.97 -19.74 -20.25
N VAL A 509 3.89 -19.16 -19.47
CA VAL A 509 4.19 -17.72 -19.47
C VAL A 509 5.48 -17.52 -20.26
N GLN A 510 5.42 -16.83 -21.40
CA GLN A 510 6.56 -16.61 -22.28
C GLN A 510 6.72 -15.14 -22.66
N ASN A 511 7.85 -14.78 -23.29
CA ASN A 511 8.15 -13.45 -23.78
C ASN A 511 8.14 -12.36 -22.70
N VAL A 512 8.52 -12.74 -21.48
CA VAL A 512 8.66 -11.82 -20.34
C VAL A 512 10.09 -11.30 -20.25
N THR A 513 10.24 -9.98 -20.11
CA THR A 513 11.53 -9.34 -19.79
C THR A 513 11.38 -8.52 -18.51
N VAL A 514 12.31 -8.69 -17.59
CA VAL A 514 12.48 -7.84 -16.41
C VAL A 514 13.85 -7.19 -16.52
N ASP A 515 13.89 -5.87 -16.69
CA ASP A 515 15.12 -5.12 -16.88
C ASP A 515 15.19 -3.89 -15.97
N GLY A 516 16.12 -3.91 -15.02
CA GLY A 516 16.28 -2.84 -14.05
C GLY A 516 15.26 -2.91 -12.90
N GLY A 517 15.51 -2.10 -11.88
CA GLY A 517 14.65 -2.01 -10.70
C GLY A 517 15.25 -2.64 -9.45
N SER A 518 14.43 -2.68 -8.40
CA SER A 518 14.88 -3.13 -7.07
C SER A 518 13.81 -3.94 -6.35
N ILE A 519 14.26 -4.93 -5.58
CA ILE A 519 13.46 -5.71 -4.65
C ILE A 519 14.07 -5.50 -3.27
N GLU A 520 13.33 -4.82 -2.40
CA GLU A 520 13.74 -4.46 -1.05
C GLU A 520 12.84 -5.21 -0.07
N GLY A 521 13.23 -6.44 0.26
CA GLY A 521 12.57 -7.19 1.31
C GLY A 521 11.28 -7.90 1.00
N ALA A 522 11.30 -8.72 -0.05
CA ALA A 522 10.32 -9.79 -0.19
C ALA A 522 10.46 -10.80 0.96
N GLY A 523 9.35 -11.07 1.67
CA GLY A 523 9.29 -11.98 2.81
C GLY A 523 9.63 -13.44 2.48
N THR A 524 9.40 -13.87 1.24
CA THR A 524 9.79 -15.20 0.73
C THR A 524 10.89 -15.10 -0.31
N VAL A 525 10.54 -14.90 -1.58
CA VAL A 525 11.46 -15.00 -2.72
C VAL A 525 11.40 -13.79 -3.65
N ALA A 526 12.50 -13.51 -4.35
CA ALA A 526 12.49 -12.47 -5.38
C ALA A 526 11.66 -12.90 -6.60
N PHE A 527 11.80 -14.15 -7.03
CA PHE A 527 11.05 -14.74 -8.15
C PHE A 527 10.38 -16.05 -7.73
N GLN A 528 9.06 -16.10 -7.84
CA GLN A 528 8.21 -17.27 -7.61
C GLN A 528 7.69 -17.76 -8.97
N ALA A 529 8.27 -18.84 -9.48
CA ALA A 529 7.87 -19.45 -10.75
C ALA A 529 7.13 -20.77 -10.50
N GLU A 530 5.88 -20.81 -10.94
CA GLU A 530 4.91 -21.87 -10.64
C GLU A 530 4.24 -22.44 -11.90
N THR A 531 4.69 -22.02 -13.09
CA THR A 531 4.25 -22.57 -14.37
C THR A 531 5.43 -22.78 -15.32
N THR A 532 5.18 -23.32 -16.50
CA THR A 532 6.17 -23.50 -17.56
C THR A 532 6.41 -22.20 -18.35
N GLY A 533 7.48 -22.17 -19.13
CA GLY A 533 7.80 -21.04 -20.02
C GLY A 533 9.13 -20.37 -19.68
N SER A 534 9.25 -19.06 -19.89
CA SER A 534 10.52 -18.35 -19.68
C SER A 534 10.37 -16.86 -19.43
N ALA A 535 11.35 -16.31 -18.69
CA ALA A 535 11.58 -14.87 -18.55
C ALA A 535 13.07 -14.56 -18.61
N SER A 536 13.44 -13.41 -19.16
CA SER A 536 14.80 -12.88 -19.10
C SER A 536 14.88 -11.77 -18.05
N VAL A 537 15.86 -11.84 -17.15
CA VAL A 537 16.02 -10.90 -16.04
C VAL A 537 17.41 -10.27 -16.10
N SER A 538 17.51 -8.95 -16.18
CA SER A 538 18.78 -8.19 -16.16
C SER A 538 18.67 -6.98 -15.25
N ASN A 539 19.79 -6.50 -14.72
CA ASN A 539 19.89 -5.26 -13.94
C ASN A 539 18.97 -5.18 -12.71
N VAL A 540 18.47 -6.31 -12.18
CA VAL A 540 17.63 -6.33 -10.98
C VAL A 540 18.50 -6.50 -9.74
N SER A 541 18.44 -5.51 -8.86
CA SER A 541 19.03 -5.57 -7.52
C SER A 541 18.01 -6.09 -6.50
N ALA A 542 18.41 -7.03 -5.66
CA ALA A 542 17.58 -7.54 -4.58
C ALA A 542 18.32 -7.42 -3.25
N SER A 543 17.60 -7.11 -2.17
CA SER A 543 18.16 -7.04 -0.83
C SER A 543 17.18 -7.59 0.21
N GLY A 544 17.76 -8.29 1.19
CA GLY A 544 17.06 -8.85 2.35
C GLY A 544 15.93 -9.85 2.03
N ILE A 545 16.04 -10.58 0.93
CA ILE A 545 15.08 -11.63 0.57
C ILE A 545 14.98 -12.68 1.70
N GLY A 546 13.76 -12.97 2.17
CA GLY A 546 13.55 -13.74 3.40
C GLY A 546 13.80 -15.24 3.31
N ARG A 547 13.86 -15.81 2.10
CA ARG A 547 14.16 -17.23 1.89
C ARG A 547 15.25 -17.45 0.85
N ALA A 548 14.93 -17.22 -0.42
CA ALA A 548 15.81 -17.51 -1.54
C ALA A 548 15.55 -16.55 -2.68
N GLY A 549 16.51 -16.37 -3.58
CA GLY A 549 16.28 -15.57 -4.79
C GLY A 549 15.15 -16.14 -5.65
N VAL A 550 15.12 -17.46 -5.83
CA VAL A 550 14.19 -18.11 -6.75
C VAL A 550 13.48 -19.30 -6.09
N TYR A 551 12.16 -19.38 -6.24
CA TYR A 551 11.36 -20.59 -6.12
C TYR A 551 10.93 -21.00 -7.53
N ASN A 552 11.21 -22.22 -7.98
CA ASN A 552 10.90 -22.67 -9.33
C ASN A 552 10.34 -24.09 -9.29
N CYS A 553 9.02 -24.15 -9.15
CA CYS A 553 8.28 -25.38 -8.98
C CYS A 553 7.00 -25.30 -9.81
N ALA A 554 7.15 -25.57 -11.10
CA ALA A 554 6.04 -25.52 -12.04
C ALA A 554 5.01 -26.61 -11.73
N TYR A 555 3.74 -26.22 -11.73
CA TYR A 555 2.60 -27.12 -11.61
C TYR A 555 1.78 -27.13 -12.92
N PRO A 556 1.22 -28.28 -13.35
CA PRO A 556 1.28 -29.61 -12.75
C PRO A 556 2.60 -30.36 -13.00
N SER A 557 3.39 -29.92 -13.97
CA SER A 557 4.75 -30.44 -14.22
C SER A 557 5.56 -29.46 -15.07
N GLY A 558 6.88 -29.66 -15.11
CA GLY A 558 7.80 -28.90 -15.96
C GLY A 558 8.74 -28.01 -15.17
N SER A 559 9.29 -27.00 -15.82
CA SER A 559 10.14 -25.98 -15.20
C SER A 559 10.00 -24.65 -15.91
N PHE A 560 10.30 -23.56 -15.21
CA PHE A 560 10.37 -22.23 -15.78
C PHE A 560 11.82 -21.86 -16.09
N ALA A 561 12.11 -21.43 -17.31
CA ALA A 561 13.43 -20.95 -17.69
C ALA A 561 13.61 -19.48 -17.28
N LEU A 562 14.19 -19.26 -16.10
CA LEU A 562 14.57 -17.92 -15.61
C LEU A 562 15.97 -17.57 -16.10
N ASN A 563 16.06 -16.91 -17.26
CA ASN A 563 17.32 -16.57 -17.91
C ASN A 563 17.96 -15.34 -17.23
N ARG A 564 19.03 -15.56 -16.47
CA ARG A 564 19.79 -14.49 -15.81
C ARG A 564 20.72 -13.79 -16.80
N GLY A 565 20.39 -12.57 -17.18
CA GLY A 565 21.28 -11.65 -17.89
C GLY A 565 22.25 -10.93 -16.94
N SER A 566 22.93 -9.90 -17.45
CA SER A 566 23.93 -9.14 -16.70
C SER A 566 23.32 -8.16 -15.68
N GLY A 567 24.13 -7.66 -14.74
CA GLY A 567 23.74 -6.59 -13.80
C GLY A 567 22.83 -7.01 -12.63
N ASN A 568 22.46 -8.28 -12.53
CA ASN A 568 21.67 -8.79 -11.41
C ASN A 568 22.50 -8.93 -10.12
N SER A 569 21.89 -8.72 -8.97
CA SER A 569 22.57 -8.92 -7.66
C SER A 569 21.59 -9.24 -6.53
N GLY A 570 22.02 -10.04 -5.56
CA GLY A 570 21.30 -10.25 -4.29
C GLY A 570 20.15 -11.26 -4.31
N TRP A 571 20.04 -12.05 -5.38
CA TRP A 571 19.03 -13.12 -5.52
C TRP A 571 19.59 -14.38 -6.21
N ASP A 572 20.87 -14.69 -5.98
CA ASP A 572 21.56 -15.78 -6.67
C ASP A 572 21.11 -17.18 -6.21
N SER A 573 20.55 -17.28 -5.01
CA SER A 573 20.09 -18.54 -4.41
C SER A 573 18.79 -19.05 -5.02
N THR A 574 18.64 -20.37 -5.05
CA THR A 574 17.41 -21.06 -5.44
C THR A 574 16.96 -21.92 -4.28
N TRP A 575 15.67 -21.89 -3.97
CA TRP A 575 15.07 -22.76 -2.97
C TRP A 575 15.20 -24.23 -3.38
N SER A 576 15.63 -25.07 -2.45
CA SER A 576 15.77 -26.51 -2.70
C SER A 576 14.45 -27.24 -2.39
N GLY A 577 13.86 -27.86 -3.41
CA GLY A 577 12.60 -28.61 -3.28
C GLY A 577 11.36 -27.79 -3.63
N CYS A 578 10.20 -28.44 -3.62
CA CYS A 578 8.90 -27.84 -3.98
C CYS A 578 7.89 -27.85 -2.83
N ASN A 579 8.39 -27.88 -1.60
CA ASN A 579 7.61 -27.50 -0.43
C ASN A 579 7.53 -25.97 -0.35
N TRP A 580 6.34 -25.46 -0.06
CA TRP A 580 6.13 -24.04 0.15
C TRP A 580 6.90 -23.52 1.36
N VAL A 581 7.20 -22.23 1.33
CA VAL A 581 7.94 -21.52 2.38
C VAL A 581 7.10 -20.42 2.99
N GLU A 582 6.89 -20.53 4.29
CA GLU A 582 6.41 -19.39 5.07
C GLU A 582 7.37 -18.21 4.90
N PRO A 583 6.90 -16.95 5.00
CA PRO A 583 7.78 -15.81 5.11
C PRO A 583 8.64 -15.99 6.34
N GLY A 584 9.83 -15.41 6.35
CA GLY A 584 10.50 -15.31 7.65
C GLY A 584 11.42 -14.16 7.74
N GLY A 585 12.21 -14.18 8.80
CA GLY A 585 13.02 -13.05 9.26
C GLY A 585 14.19 -12.70 8.34
N GLY A 586 13.99 -12.66 7.02
CA GLY A 586 14.73 -11.75 6.16
C GLY A 586 14.55 -10.36 6.71
N SER A 587 15.49 -9.97 7.57
CA SER A 587 15.58 -8.61 8.07
C SER A 587 15.76 -7.69 6.88
N THR A 588 14.67 -7.03 6.52
CA THR A 588 14.64 -5.95 5.55
C THR A 588 14.21 -4.71 6.26
N THR A 589 15.08 -4.29 7.15
CA THR A 589 15.34 -2.86 7.20
C THR A 589 16.29 -2.57 6.03
N PRO A 590 15.85 -1.95 4.92
CA PRO A 590 16.78 -1.27 4.01
C PRO A 590 17.63 -0.30 4.85
N PRO A 591 18.96 -0.22 4.65
CA PRO A 591 19.87 0.35 5.62
C PRO A 591 19.69 1.86 5.75
N THR A 592 18.88 2.25 6.73
CA THR A 592 18.95 3.56 7.41
C THR A 592 18.99 3.41 8.95
N GLY A 593 19.18 2.18 9.44
CA GLY A 593 19.28 1.81 10.86
C GLY A 593 20.59 1.10 11.22
N ASN A 594 20.58 0.34 12.32
CA ASN A 594 21.74 -0.40 12.82
C ASN A 594 22.20 -1.46 11.79
N LEU A 595 23.32 -1.18 11.12
CA LEU A 595 23.97 -2.03 10.12
C LEU A 595 24.46 -3.37 10.68
N ALA A 596 24.66 -3.46 12.00
CA ALA A 596 25.09 -4.66 12.69
C ALA A 596 23.94 -5.56 13.16
N ALA A 597 22.68 -5.09 13.14
CA ALA A 597 21.54 -5.86 13.63
C ALA A 597 21.39 -7.19 12.88
N GLY A 598 21.32 -8.30 13.62
CA GLY A 598 21.23 -9.66 13.11
C GLY A 598 22.44 -10.16 12.30
N ARG A 599 23.54 -9.41 12.26
CA ARG A 599 24.72 -9.77 11.46
C ARG A 599 25.59 -10.84 12.13
N PRO A 600 26.37 -11.63 11.37
CA PRO A 600 27.35 -12.51 11.97
C PRO A 600 28.36 -11.73 12.82
N VAL A 601 28.53 -12.15 14.07
CA VAL A 601 29.53 -11.59 14.99
C VAL A 601 30.47 -12.68 15.45
N THR A 602 31.77 -12.39 15.40
CA THR A 602 32.83 -13.25 15.94
C THR A 602 33.49 -12.57 17.13
N ALA A 603 33.85 -13.35 18.15
CA ALA A 603 34.59 -12.87 19.30
C ALA A 603 35.86 -13.71 19.51
N THR A 604 36.87 -13.13 20.16
CA THR A 604 38.07 -13.87 20.58
C THR A 604 37.78 -14.95 21.61
N SER A 605 36.76 -14.75 22.44
CA SER A 605 36.26 -15.74 23.40
C SER A 605 34.85 -15.38 23.85
N SER A 606 34.18 -16.33 24.49
CA SER A 606 32.96 -16.12 25.26
C SER A 606 32.97 -16.99 26.51
N VAL A 607 32.29 -16.56 27.58
CA VAL A 607 32.06 -17.38 28.77
C VAL A 607 30.59 -17.80 28.85
N GLN A 608 30.35 -19.04 29.29
CA GLN A 608 29.00 -19.59 29.45
C GLN A 608 28.12 -19.39 28.19
N SER A 609 26.87 -18.96 28.37
CA SER A 609 25.92 -18.65 27.30
C SER A 609 26.00 -17.19 26.80
N TYR A 610 26.98 -16.40 27.25
CA TYR A 610 27.15 -14.99 26.87
C TYR A 610 27.94 -14.88 25.57
N VAL A 611 27.32 -15.34 24.49
CA VAL A 611 27.93 -15.48 23.17
C VAL A 611 27.88 -14.19 22.36
N ALA A 612 28.74 -14.08 21.35
CA ALA A 612 28.90 -12.88 20.52
C ALA A 612 27.61 -12.44 19.81
N SER A 613 26.77 -13.39 19.40
CA SER A 613 25.50 -13.12 18.71
C SER A 613 24.50 -12.34 19.56
N ASN A 614 24.62 -12.39 20.89
CA ASN A 614 23.77 -11.62 21.80
C ASN A 614 23.96 -10.11 21.63
N THR A 615 25.04 -9.66 20.98
CA THR A 615 25.30 -8.23 20.80
C THR A 615 24.56 -7.60 19.62
N VAL A 616 23.83 -8.38 18.85
CA VAL A 616 23.14 -7.92 17.63
C VAL A 616 21.73 -8.51 17.51
N ASP A 617 21.21 -9.11 18.58
CA ASP A 617 19.92 -9.79 18.60
C ASP A 617 18.75 -8.83 18.89
N GLY A 618 19.02 -7.56 19.20
CA GLY A 618 18.02 -6.54 19.53
C GLY A 618 17.44 -6.69 20.95
N ASN A 619 18.02 -7.54 21.79
CA ASN A 619 17.64 -7.74 23.17
C ASN A 619 18.68 -7.14 24.12
N ALA A 620 18.41 -5.93 24.60
CA ALA A 620 19.29 -5.26 25.55
C ALA A 620 19.51 -6.01 26.88
N ASN A 621 18.75 -7.08 27.20
CA ASN A 621 18.95 -7.88 28.41
C ASN A 621 19.86 -9.11 28.22
N SER A 622 20.09 -9.55 26.98
CA SER A 622 21.14 -10.53 26.68
C SER A 622 22.48 -9.78 26.54
N TYR A 623 23.60 -10.50 26.68
CA TYR A 623 24.92 -9.89 26.48
C TYR A 623 25.97 -10.91 26.08
N TRP A 624 27.04 -10.41 25.47
CA TRP A 624 28.31 -11.11 25.29
C TRP A 624 29.26 -10.76 26.44
N GLU A 625 30.01 -11.75 26.90
CA GLU A 625 31.12 -11.58 27.84
C GLU A 625 32.33 -12.40 27.39
N SER A 626 33.49 -11.76 27.31
CA SER A 626 34.76 -12.43 27.01
C SER A 626 35.32 -13.22 28.20
N ALA A 627 36.34 -14.04 27.96
CA ALA A 627 37.14 -14.66 29.04
C ALA A 627 37.72 -13.61 30.00
N ASN A 628 37.60 -13.87 31.30
CA ASN A 628 38.07 -12.98 32.36
C ASN A 628 39.60 -12.87 32.37
N ASN A 629 40.10 -11.66 32.67
CA ASN A 629 41.53 -11.32 32.81
C ASN A 629 42.40 -11.61 31.57
N SER A 630 41.79 -11.70 30.39
CA SER A 630 42.48 -12.08 29.15
C SER A 630 42.49 -10.93 28.14
N TRP A 631 43.15 -9.81 28.44
CA TRP A 631 43.19 -8.66 27.53
C TRP A 631 44.32 -8.77 26.48
N PRO A 632 44.15 -8.27 25.24
CA PRO A 632 42.94 -7.67 24.67
C PRO A 632 41.91 -8.73 24.24
N GLN A 633 40.63 -8.34 24.26
CA GLN A 633 39.54 -9.13 23.67
C GLN A 633 38.92 -8.37 22.51
N SER A 634 38.39 -9.09 21.51
CA SER A 634 37.78 -8.45 20.35
C SER A 634 36.43 -9.04 20.00
N LEU A 635 35.59 -8.19 19.42
CA LEU A 635 34.26 -8.49 18.91
C LEU A 635 34.15 -7.86 17.53
N THR A 636 33.95 -8.67 16.49
CA THR A 636 33.93 -8.24 15.09
C THR A 636 32.58 -8.58 14.46
N VAL A 637 31.88 -7.57 13.96
CA VAL A 637 30.67 -7.76 13.15
C VAL A 637 31.04 -7.76 11.67
N ASP A 638 30.50 -8.73 10.91
CA ASP A 638 30.52 -8.73 9.45
C ASP A 638 29.23 -8.09 8.92
N LEU A 639 29.33 -6.87 8.38
CA LEU A 639 28.21 -6.12 7.80
C LEU A 639 27.68 -6.74 6.49
N GLY A 640 28.28 -7.84 6.02
CA GLY A 640 27.90 -8.60 4.82
C GLY A 640 28.48 -8.05 3.53
N SER A 641 28.70 -6.73 3.45
CA SER A 641 29.40 -6.05 2.36
C SER A 641 30.05 -4.77 2.88
N SER A 642 30.87 -4.10 2.05
CA SER A 642 31.46 -2.81 2.45
C SER A 642 30.37 -1.74 2.59
N GLN A 643 30.19 -1.22 3.79
CA GLN A 643 29.19 -0.21 4.15
C GLN A 643 29.88 1.07 4.64
N SER A 644 29.26 2.22 4.42
CA SER A 644 29.70 3.47 5.05
C SER A 644 29.41 3.41 6.55
N VAL A 645 30.44 3.59 7.38
CA VAL A 645 30.34 3.60 8.84
C VAL A 645 30.84 4.94 9.37
N LYS A 646 30.04 5.59 10.22
CA LYS A 646 30.36 6.88 10.84
C LYS A 646 30.19 6.87 12.36
N ARG A 647 29.30 6.03 12.89
CA ARG A 647 28.96 6.03 14.31
C ARG A 647 28.66 4.62 14.80
N LEU A 648 29.11 4.32 16.01
CA LEU A 648 28.82 3.09 16.72
C LEU A 648 28.08 3.46 18.00
N VAL A 649 27.07 2.66 18.38
CA VAL A 649 26.39 2.79 19.67
C VAL A 649 26.52 1.46 20.38
N LEU A 650 27.11 1.50 21.56
CA LEU A 650 27.41 0.32 22.37
C LEU A 650 26.55 0.38 23.61
N LYS A 651 25.98 -0.75 24.04
CA LYS A 651 25.16 -0.81 25.25
C LYS A 651 25.58 -1.92 26.20
N LEU A 652 25.23 -1.75 27.46
CA LEU A 652 25.17 -2.79 28.48
C LEU A 652 23.71 -2.99 28.90
N PRO A 653 23.37 -4.12 29.57
CA PRO A 653 22.01 -4.30 30.01
C PRO A 653 21.48 -3.16 30.88
N PRO A 654 20.21 -2.77 30.70
CA PRO A 654 19.67 -1.53 31.28
C PRO A 654 19.44 -1.62 32.79
N SER A 655 19.57 -2.81 33.37
CA SER A 655 19.44 -3.02 34.81
C SER A 655 20.48 -2.18 35.57
N THR A 656 20.00 -1.43 36.57
CA THR A 656 20.85 -0.61 37.45
C THR A 656 21.90 -1.43 38.21
N ALA A 657 21.72 -2.75 38.32
CA ALA A 657 22.69 -3.69 38.89
C ALA A 657 24.03 -3.73 38.12
N TRP A 658 24.05 -3.28 36.86
CA TRP A 658 25.30 -3.15 36.10
C TRP A 658 26.17 -1.97 36.60
N GLY A 659 25.59 -0.96 37.24
CA GLY A 659 26.34 0.19 37.76
C GLY A 659 27.10 0.99 36.68
N THR A 660 27.56 2.19 37.03
CA THR A 660 28.39 2.99 36.13
C THR A 660 29.77 2.36 35.96
N ARG A 661 30.20 2.14 34.72
CA ARG A 661 31.52 1.57 34.40
C ARG A 661 32.12 2.12 33.12
N THR A 662 33.43 2.07 33.00
CA THR A 662 34.14 2.50 31.80
C THR A 662 34.86 1.31 31.17
N GLN A 663 34.63 1.07 29.88
CA GLN A 663 35.39 0.12 29.09
C GLN A 663 36.32 0.85 28.13
N THR A 664 37.59 0.45 28.05
CA THR A 664 38.55 1.05 27.10
C THR A 664 38.43 0.33 25.76
N ILE A 665 38.01 1.05 24.71
CA ILE A 665 37.63 0.47 23.41
C ILE A 665 38.33 1.20 22.27
N ALA A 666 38.99 0.43 21.39
CA ALA A 666 39.43 0.87 20.06
C ALA A 666 38.53 0.30 18.96
N VAL A 667 38.41 0.99 17.82
CA VAL A 667 37.60 0.57 16.66
C VAL A 667 38.50 0.38 15.44
N LEU A 668 38.39 -0.78 14.81
CA LEU A 668 39.11 -1.11 13.58
C LEU A 668 38.13 -1.50 12.45
N GLY A 669 38.52 -1.24 11.21
CA GLY A 669 37.76 -1.56 10.00
C GLY A 669 38.57 -2.41 9.03
N SER A 670 37.92 -3.36 8.37
CA SER A 670 38.49 -4.16 7.29
C SER A 670 37.46 -4.41 6.18
N VAL A 671 37.90 -4.46 4.93
CA VAL A 671 37.06 -4.85 3.79
C VAL A 671 37.11 -6.36 3.52
N ASP A 672 38.16 -7.04 3.98
CA ASP A 672 38.47 -8.45 3.66
C ASP A 672 38.43 -9.39 4.88
N GLY A 673 38.31 -8.84 6.09
CA GLY A 673 38.21 -9.59 7.34
C GLY A 673 39.55 -10.02 7.93
N SER A 674 40.66 -9.70 7.27
CA SER A 674 42.04 -10.09 7.62
C SER A 674 42.96 -8.90 7.89
N SER A 675 42.90 -7.85 7.05
CA SER A 675 43.72 -6.64 7.15
C SER A 675 42.89 -5.52 7.78
N TYR A 676 43.25 -5.09 8.99
CA TYR A 676 42.50 -4.08 9.73
C TYR A 676 43.23 -2.75 9.81
N SER A 677 42.48 -1.67 9.58
CA SER A 677 42.91 -0.29 9.78
C SER A 677 42.23 0.31 11.01
N GLN A 678 42.92 1.19 11.73
CA GLN A 678 42.33 1.85 12.90
C GLN A 678 41.36 2.95 12.47
N LEU A 679 40.10 2.87 12.92
CA LEU A 679 39.07 3.89 12.68
C LEU A 679 38.93 4.86 13.85
N ALA A 680 39.11 4.36 15.07
CA ALA A 680 39.20 5.18 16.29
C ALA A 680 40.19 4.54 17.27
N GLY A 681 41.08 5.36 17.83
CA GLY A 681 42.03 4.92 18.85
C GLY A 681 41.36 4.48 20.15
N ALA A 682 42.10 3.73 20.97
CA ALA A 682 41.63 3.27 22.27
C ALA A 682 41.27 4.44 23.18
N ALA A 683 40.04 4.47 23.68
CA ALA A 683 39.58 5.45 24.64
C ALA A 683 38.55 4.83 25.60
N GLY A 684 38.48 5.36 26.83
CA GLY A 684 37.47 4.97 27.82
C GLY A 684 36.06 5.38 27.35
N ARG A 685 35.12 4.43 27.39
CA ARG A 685 33.70 4.59 27.07
C ARG A 685 32.90 4.30 28.33
N THR A 686 32.26 5.33 28.87
CA THR A 686 31.46 5.21 30.10
C THR A 686 30.04 4.77 29.76
N PHE A 687 29.60 3.73 30.45
CA PHE A 687 28.24 3.22 30.46
C PHE A 687 27.66 3.57 31.82
N ASP A 688 26.65 4.43 31.85
CA ASP A 688 25.98 4.88 33.07
C ASP A 688 24.50 4.49 33.01
N PRO A 689 23.95 3.76 34.01
CA PRO A 689 22.54 3.42 34.04
C PRO A 689 21.62 4.66 34.00
N GLY A 690 22.05 5.80 34.55
CA GLY A 690 21.33 7.07 34.51
C GLY A 690 21.20 7.68 33.11
N SER A 691 22.05 7.25 32.16
CA SER A 691 21.94 7.58 30.74
C SER A 691 21.64 6.37 29.86
N GLY A 692 21.04 5.31 30.44
CA GLY A 692 20.59 4.12 29.73
C GLY A 692 21.70 3.13 29.37
N ASN A 693 22.82 3.11 30.12
CA ASN A 693 23.94 2.19 29.91
C ASN A 693 24.42 2.15 28.45
N THR A 694 24.54 3.32 27.85
CA THR A 694 24.86 3.49 26.42
C THR A 694 26.09 4.37 26.24
N ALA A 695 26.99 3.98 25.34
CA ALA A 695 28.14 4.76 24.93
C ALA A 695 28.22 4.88 23.40
N THR A 696 28.35 6.11 22.90
CA THR A 696 28.42 6.40 21.46
C THR A 696 29.87 6.71 21.05
N ILE A 697 30.32 6.11 19.95
CA ILE A 697 31.61 6.39 19.32
C ILE A 697 31.35 6.96 17.92
N THR A 698 31.66 8.23 17.70
CA THR A 698 31.61 8.86 16.38
C THR A 698 33.01 8.86 15.76
N LEU A 699 33.13 8.32 14.56
CA LEU A 699 34.38 8.29 13.80
C LEU A 699 34.71 9.69 13.23
N PRO A 700 36.00 10.07 13.08
CA PRO A 700 36.38 11.38 12.54
C PRO A 700 35.79 11.67 11.15
N SER A 701 35.74 10.67 10.27
CA SER A 701 35.09 10.69 8.96
C SER A 701 34.30 9.39 8.75
N ALA A 702 33.39 9.38 7.79
CA ALA A 702 32.74 8.13 7.38
C ALA A 702 33.78 7.25 6.65
N VAL A 703 33.74 5.94 6.90
CA VAL A 703 34.67 4.98 6.31
C VAL A 703 33.90 3.80 5.74
N ASN A 704 34.21 3.43 4.50
CA ASN A 704 33.66 2.24 3.86
C ASN A 704 34.41 1.00 4.37
N THR A 705 33.71 0.11 5.08
CA THR A 705 34.28 -1.11 5.65
C THR A 705 33.22 -2.21 5.72
N ARG A 706 33.63 -3.48 5.62
CA ARG A 706 32.72 -4.63 5.77
C ARG A 706 32.74 -5.19 7.19
N TYR A 707 33.92 -5.29 7.77
CA TYR A 707 34.13 -5.79 9.11
C TYR A 707 34.42 -4.63 10.05
N VAL A 708 33.71 -4.55 11.17
CA VAL A 708 33.96 -3.54 12.21
C VAL A 708 34.31 -4.27 13.50
N ARG A 709 35.55 -4.10 13.96
CA ARG A 709 36.10 -4.77 15.13
C ARG A 709 36.23 -3.78 16.29
N LEU A 710 35.64 -4.14 17.42
CA LEU A 710 35.94 -3.54 18.71
C LEU A 710 37.09 -4.31 19.37
N THR A 711 38.05 -3.59 19.93
CA THR A 711 39.11 -4.17 20.76
C THR A 711 39.03 -3.58 22.17
N PHE A 712 38.86 -4.45 23.16
CA PHE A 712 38.67 -4.11 24.56
C PHE A 712 39.99 -4.24 25.34
N THR A 713 40.40 -3.10 25.90
CA THR A 713 41.50 -2.79 26.83
C THR A 713 41.43 -3.29 28.26
N ALA A 714 40.30 -2.92 28.84
CA ALA A 714 40.06 -2.80 30.26
C ALA A 714 38.57 -2.51 30.47
N ASN A 715 38.03 -2.88 31.62
CA ASN A 715 36.67 -2.59 32.05
C ASN A 715 36.69 -2.41 33.57
N THR A 716 36.16 -1.27 34.08
CA THR A 716 36.20 -0.96 35.51
C THR A 716 35.15 -1.71 36.33
N GLY A 717 34.11 -2.27 35.68
CA GLY A 717 33.02 -2.98 36.36
C GLY A 717 33.22 -4.50 36.44
N TRP A 718 34.01 -5.08 35.54
CA TRP A 718 34.28 -6.52 35.49
C TRP A 718 35.56 -6.79 34.67
N PRO A 719 36.37 -7.82 34.96
CA PRO A 719 37.62 -8.06 34.23
C PRO A 719 37.42 -8.74 32.84
N ALA A 720 36.41 -8.35 32.08
CA ALA A 720 36.11 -8.84 30.73
C ALA A 720 35.45 -7.78 29.85
N GLY A 721 35.54 -7.93 28.53
CA GLY A 721 34.76 -7.14 27.58
C GLY A 721 33.31 -7.58 27.61
N GLN A 722 32.38 -6.64 27.72
CA GLN A 722 30.94 -6.92 27.83
C GLN A 722 30.13 -5.98 26.95
N LEU A 723 29.14 -6.50 26.22
CA LEU A 723 28.16 -5.70 25.49
C LEU A 723 26.82 -6.42 25.40
N SER A 724 25.72 -5.70 25.57
CA SER A 724 24.38 -6.19 25.21
C SER A 724 23.98 -5.81 23.80
N GLU A 725 24.42 -4.65 23.31
CA GLU A 725 24.17 -4.24 21.93
C GLU A 725 25.43 -3.63 21.33
N TYR A 726 25.70 -4.01 20.09
CA TYR A 726 26.73 -3.49 19.22
C TYR A 726 26.06 -2.97 17.94
N GLU A 727 25.77 -1.68 17.94
CA GLU A 727 25.11 -1.01 16.83
C GLU A 727 26.11 -0.24 15.96
N VAL A 728 25.96 -0.34 14.63
CA VAL A 728 26.82 0.33 13.64
C VAL A 728 25.96 1.17 12.71
N TYR A 729 26.32 2.42 12.42
CA TYR A 729 25.52 3.36 11.64
C TYR A 729 26.36 4.11 10.61
N ALA A 730 25.73 4.46 9.48
CA ALA A 730 26.33 5.23 8.40
C ALA A 730 26.39 6.76 8.65
N ASN A 731 25.71 7.28 9.69
CA ASN A 731 25.60 8.72 9.99
C ASN A 731 26.02 9.13 11.41
#